data_AF-A0A1V5XNH5-F1
#
_entry.id   AF-A0A1V5XNH5-F1
#
_cell.length_a   1.000
_cell.length_b   1.000
_cell.length_c   1.000
_cell.angle_alpha   90.00
_cell.angle_beta   90.00
_cell.angle_gamma   90.00
#
_symmetry.space_group_name_H-M   'P 1'
#
loop_
_entity.id
_entity.type
_entity.pdbx_description
1 polymer ?
#
loop_
_entity_poly.entity_id
_entity_poly.type
_entity_poly.pdbx_seq_one_letter_code
_entity_poly.pdbx_strand_id
1 'polypeptide(L)'
;MRTYLLACGATLLLGLGCGSEASHTPSSATCQDGLARLQECIDNYCVDSTSKTCTSLRNAGSGSLRGASTDPCASMNARAVDHLMQASCEDLLKEAGLVLDGKADGQCPPYFPWCEQIDRNATGYSVQVESFEPGQIILDVSIHDLGYTSTLFQGQAFHELTLDASGRTPDIGKPAIPSIGLMIGVPGGTDTAWVESYEIKETAFLQDLHLAPLQQVVLEDAPPPEFAFDAASYALDAPYPGYQHVVGEIATWRNFRVVRVDTFPLQYNPVHRELEVATRFRITVRFADQHPEPIDTVDYGRESFAAAYDETLVNYYEATDDGQTPPPAPTDERVRYLFVVDDPLLGAIQPLIDQKEIDGVKTDVLLTSSVAEGEGTLAERIKTAIQARYEQDAIEYVLLVGEPEAIPLYNWNGNQSDSWYGCLAGDDLLPEVAIGRMMGKTPEELTIHVHKTLAHYGQMEQPSEAWRNHVLLVAHEQDYPKKYTECLESIRSAEYRTSKVEFSKLYGAEQATNEQVIELINQGVSIVNYRGHGSETAWHEWNHQDFRVDEAPFTNENKLPVVFSIACLNSSYQNQQTSMAEHWVLHPSGGAVAVLGATQPSYTIVNHDFNRYLFQALLNEGVSEIGALLHRANAKLFNQYGDDRCAAANMRMYTWLGDPSLRIGEPFEVPPLPPPPGAVIINEVMAHPPSDTNGDGIFDFKSDEFIELVNTGQGDTDISGWTISDKIGVRFTFPQGTILPGGKALVVFGGGDIEQFADMGGSAVFVASSGLKLNDDGDAVTLSNASSERVDSMEYRAALARGSSMTRAIDADGATAFEHHPGEPPFSPGKRRDGTPF
;
A
#
# COMPACT_ATOMS: atom_id res chain seq x y z
N MET A 1 -11.82 36.33 -74.80
CA MET A 1 -12.73 37.03 -73.85
C MET A 1 -13.89 36.10 -73.58
N ARG A 2 -14.20 35.91 -72.29
CA ARG A 2 -15.20 35.00 -71.70
C ARG A 2 -14.63 33.64 -71.28
N THR A 3 -15.24 33.06 -70.22
CA THR A 3 -15.24 31.63 -69.83
C THR A 3 -13.95 31.06 -69.17
N TYR A 4 -13.87 29.95 -68.40
CA TYR A 4 -14.69 28.76 -68.03
C TYR A 4 -13.95 27.98 -66.87
N LEU A 5 -14.63 27.10 -66.12
CA LEU A 5 -14.21 25.75 -65.59
C LEU A 5 -12.96 25.51 -64.67
N LEU A 6 -13.10 24.46 -63.82
CA LEU A 6 -12.15 23.37 -63.45
C LEU A 6 -10.88 23.62 -62.60
N ALA A 7 -10.77 22.80 -61.53
CA ALA A 7 -9.73 21.81 -61.19
C ALA A 7 -8.20 22.08 -61.32
N CYS A 8 -7.46 21.24 -60.57
CA CYS A 8 -6.02 20.96 -60.59
C CYS A 8 -5.12 21.98 -59.87
N GLY A 9 -4.13 21.61 -59.06
CA GLY A 9 -3.30 20.41 -59.14
C GLY A 9 -1.99 20.73 -59.88
N ALA A 10 -0.87 20.34 -59.27
CA ALA A 10 0.45 20.13 -59.87
C ALA A 10 1.42 21.33 -60.05
N THR A 11 2.50 21.28 -59.25
CA THR A 11 3.93 21.27 -59.63
C THR A 11 4.48 22.37 -60.58
N LEU A 12 5.53 23.09 -60.16
CA LEU A 12 6.87 23.01 -60.77
C LEU A 12 7.93 23.86 -60.03
N LEU A 13 8.97 23.16 -59.56
CA LEU A 13 10.42 23.46 -59.65
C LEU A 13 10.87 24.87 -60.08
N LEU A 14 11.72 25.51 -59.26
CA LEU A 14 13.15 25.78 -59.55
C LEU A 14 13.77 26.77 -58.54
N GLY A 15 14.88 26.35 -57.90
CA GLY A 15 16.09 27.17 -57.84
C GLY A 15 16.34 28.05 -56.59
N LEU A 16 17.16 27.48 -55.68
CA LEU A 16 18.33 28.11 -55.05
C LEU A 16 18.14 29.32 -54.11
N GLY A 17 18.47 29.09 -52.84
CA GLY A 17 18.83 30.13 -51.89
C GLY A 17 19.04 29.59 -50.48
N CYS A 18 20.19 28.96 -50.22
CA CYS A 18 20.66 28.73 -48.86
C CYS A 18 20.73 30.06 -48.09
N GLY A 19 19.95 30.18 -47.03
CA GLY A 19 20.15 31.13 -45.94
C GLY A 19 20.35 30.32 -44.67
N SER A 20 21.53 30.42 -44.09
CA SER A 20 22.05 29.62 -42.99
C SER A 20 21.12 29.55 -41.77
N GLU A 21 20.78 28.33 -41.38
CA GLU A 21 20.46 28.00 -39.99
C GLU A 21 21.63 28.42 -39.10
N ALA A 22 21.35 29.24 -38.09
CA ALA A 22 22.25 29.40 -36.96
C ALA A 22 22.30 28.05 -36.25
N SER A 23 23.43 27.37 -36.36
CA SER A 23 23.75 26.18 -35.58
C SER A 23 23.70 26.53 -34.09
N HIS A 24 22.66 26.08 -33.40
CA HIS A 24 22.69 25.99 -31.94
C HIS A 24 23.71 24.92 -31.57
N THR A 25 24.87 25.37 -31.10
CA THR A 25 25.81 24.52 -30.38
C THR A 25 25.18 24.20 -29.02
N PRO A 26 25.19 22.94 -28.55
CA PRO A 26 24.76 22.64 -27.19
C PRO A 26 25.67 23.39 -26.24
N SER A 27 25.10 24.12 -25.28
CA SER A 27 25.91 24.75 -24.25
C SER A 27 26.65 23.65 -23.48
N SER A 28 27.96 23.81 -23.24
CA SER A 28 28.74 22.92 -22.39
C SER A 28 28.46 23.14 -20.91
N ALA A 29 27.31 23.75 -20.58
CA ALA A 29 26.98 24.17 -19.24
C ALA A 29 26.48 22.97 -18.44
N THR A 30 27.05 22.80 -17.26
CA THR A 30 26.64 21.78 -16.31
C THR A 30 25.45 22.29 -15.48
N CYS A 31 24.75 21.38 -14.80
CA CYS A 31 23.73 21.79 -13.83
C CYS A 31 24.25 22.83 -12.83
N GLN A 32 25.48 22.62 -12.35
CA GLN A 32 26.14 23.51 -11.40
C GLN A 32 26.36 24.92 -11.98
N ASP A 33 26.63 25.04 -13.27
CA ASP A 33 26.76 26.35 -13.94
C ASP A 33 25.42 27.09 -13.99
N GLY A 34 24.32 26.34 -14.24
CA GLY A 34 22.96 26.89 -14.23
C GLY A 34 22.53 27.36 -12.83
N LEU A 35 22.79 26.56 -11.79
CA LEU A 35 22.46 26.91 -10.40
C LEU A 35 23.29 28.09 -9.89
N ALA A 36 24.59 28.13 -10.20
CA ALA A 36 25.46 29.26 -9.85
C ALA A 36 24.97 30.57 -10.47
N ARG A 37 24.50 30.52 -11.72
CA ARG A 37 23.92 31.68 -12.41
C ARG A 37 22.61 32.14 -11.77
N LEU A 38 21.73 31.20 -11.39
CA LEU A 38 20.50 31.53 -10.69
C LEU A 38 20.79 32.20 -9.34
N GLN A 39 21.74 31.66 -8.57
CA GLN A 39 22.16 32.25 -7.31
C GLN A 39 22.74 33.65 -7.49
N GLU A 40 23.57 33.86 -8.52
CA GLU A 40 24.09 35.19 -8.86
C GLU A 40 22.98 36.19 -9.20
N CYS A 41 21.94 35.77 -9.94
CA CYS A 41 20.77 36.61 -10.22
C CYS A 41 20.02 37.01 -8.92
N ILE A 42 19.84 36.06 -7.99
CA ILE A 42 19.17 36.29 -6.69
C ILE A 42 20.00 37.22 -5.81
N ASP A 43 21.31 36.97 -5.70
CA ASP A 43 22.21 37.78 -4.89
C ASP A 43 22.23 39.22 -5.39
N ASN A 44 22.41 39.43 -6.70
CA ASN A 44 22.43 40.77 -7.29
C ASN A 44 21.09 41.51 -7.13
N TYR A 45 19.97 40.80 -7.17
CA TYR A 45 18.64 41.40 -6.94
C TYR A 45 18.42 41.77 -5.46
N CYS A 46 18.92 40.96 -4.54
CA CYS A 46 18.68 41.13 -3.11
C CYS A 46 19.73 41.95 -2.36
N VAL A 47 20.81 42.38 -3.00
CA VAL A 47 21.88 43.21 -2.38
C VAL A 47 21.33 44.47 -1.70
N ASP A 48 20.36 45.18 -2.29
CA ASP A 48 19.80 46.44 -1.76
C ASP A 48 18.28 46.40 -1.50
N SER A 49 17.63 45.23 -1.66
CA SER A 49 16.17 45.09 -1.56
C SER A 49 15.74 44.42 -0.25
N THR A 50 14.87 45.08 0.51
CA THR A 50 14.13 44.49 1.65
C THR A 50 12.72 44.03 1.24
N SER A 51 12.50 43.76 -0.06
CA SER A 51 11.20 43.29 -0.53
C SER A 51 10.85 41.94 0.10
N LYS A 52 9.55 41.68 0.29
CA LYS A 52 9.07 40.37 0.77
C LYS A 52 9.62 39.23 -0.08
N THR A 53 9.71 39.42 -1.39
CA THR A 53 10.29 38.48 -2.36
C THR A 53 11.75 38.16 -2.05
N CYS A 54 12.57 39.16 -1.65
CA CYS A 54 13.96 38.90 -1.26
C CYS A 54 14.10 38.20 0.09
N THR A 55 13.19 38.46 1.03
CA THR A 55 13.13 37.69 2.29
C THR A 55 12.73 36.24 2.02
N SER A 56 11.72 36.00 1.17
CA SER A 56 11.32 34.65 0.75
C SER A 56 12.40 33.92 -0.04
N LEU A 57 13.05 34.56 -1.01
CA LEU A 57 14.15 33.97 -1.79
C LEU A 57 15.36 33.61 -0.92
N ARG A 58 15.65 34.38 0.13
CA ARG A 58 16.71 34.09 1.10
C ARG A 58 16.31 33.01 2.11
N ASN A 59 15.02 32.85 2.38
CA ASN A 59 14.46 31.91 3.36
C ASN A 59 13.99 30.59 2.73
N ALA A 60 13.94 30.46 1.39
CA ALA A 60 13.39 29.31 0.67
C ALA A 60 14.23 28.02 0.77
N GLY A 61 14.89 27.81 1.90
CA GLY A 61 15.51 26.56 2.33
C GLY A 61 14.67 25.76 3.33
N SER A 62 13.33 25.80 3.25
CA SER A 62 12.42 25.16 4.22
C SER A 62 11.30 24.40 3.49
N GLY A 63 10.94 23.16 3.83
CA GLY A 63 11.60 22.16 4.67
C GLY A 63 10.69 20.93 4.81
N SER A 64 11.23 19.73 4.67
CA SER A 64 10.72 18.53 5.36
C SER A 64 11.11 18.62 6.83
N LEU A 65 10.39 17.96 7.74
CA LEU A 65 10.79 17.81 9.14
C LEU A 65 12.23 17.30 9.33
N ARG A 66 12.80 16.58 8.35
CA ARG A 66 14.15 16.01 8.42
C ARG A 66 15.20 16.67 7.51
N GLY A 67 14.83 17.71 6.76
CA GLY A 67 15.78 18.59 6.09
C GLY A 67 16.95 17.88 5.39
N ALA A 68 16.68 17.10 4.35
CA ALA A 68 17.72 16.73 3.39
C ALA A 68 17.60 17.65 2.17
N SER A 69 18.56 18.56 2.03
CA SER A 69 18.90 19.17 0.75
C SER A 69 19.28 18.05 -0.22
N THR A 70 18.34 17.57 -1.02
CA THR A 70 18.66 16.78 -2.22
C THR A 70 19.55 17.61 -3.13
N ASP A 71 20.52 16.99 -3.80
CA ASP A 71 21.30 17.66 -4.83
C ASP A 71 20.32 18.11 -5.94
N PRO A 72 20.09 19.43 -6.15
CA PRO A 72 19.13 19.90 -7.15
C PRO A 72 19.51 19.47 -8.58
N CYS A 73 20.74 18.97 -8.76
CA CYS A 73 21.19 18.39 -10.02
C CYS A 73 20.74 16.95 -10.28
N ALA A 74 20.22 16.23 -9.28
CA ALA A 74 19.79 14.84 -9.46
C ALA A 74 18.54 14.72 -10.34
N SER A 75 17.67 15.73 -10.33
CA SER A 75 16.40 15.79 -11.05
C SER A 75 16.42 16.71 -12.29
N MET A 76 17.49 17.48 -12.47
CA MET A 76 17.53 18.54 -13.48
C MET A 76 17.86 18.00 -14.88
N ASN A 77 16.86 18.02 -15.77
CA ASN A 77 17.07 17.62 -17.17
C ASN A 77 17.79 18.70 -18.01
N ALA A 78 18.31 18.31 -19.17
CA ALA A 78 19.09 19.19 -20.04
C ALA A 78 18.31 20.46 -20.50
N ARG A 79 16.98 20.38 -20.64
CA ARG A 79 16.15 21.52 -21.02
C ARG A 79 16.08 22.56 -19.90
N ALA A 80 16.03 22.11 -18.65
CA ALA A 80 16.07 22.99 -17.48
C ALA A 80 17.42 23.70 -17.34
N VAL A 81 18.53 22.98 -17.56
CA VAL A 81 19.88 23.56 -17.60
C VAL A 81 19.98 24.64 -18.69
N ASP A 82 19.50 24.35 -19.89
CA ASP A 82 19.52 25.31 -21.00
C ASP A 82 18.67 26.56 -20.70
N HIS A 83 17.51 26.40 -20.07
CA HIS A 83 16.67 27.54 -19.65
C HIS A 83 17.39 28.41 -18.61
N LEU A 84 17.98 27.80 -17.57
CA LEU A 84 18.76 28.53 -16.55
C LEU A 84 19.90 29.33 -17.17
N MET A 85 20.51 28.85 -18.24
CA MET A 85 21.63 29.53 -18.89
C MET A 85 21.19 30.63 -19.85
N GLN A 86 20.00 30.50 -20.45
CA GLN A 86 19.54 31.39 -21.52
C GLN A 86 18.54 32.46 -21.05
N ALA A 87 17.74 32.19 -20.02
CA ALA A 87 16.75 33.12 -19.49
C ALA A 87 17.40 34.36 -18.87
N SER A 88 16.77 35.54 -18.95
CA SER A 88 17.31 36.74 -18.30
C SER A 88 17.18 36.64 -16.77
N CYS A 89 18.02 37.33 -16.00
CA CYS A 89 17.85 37.36 -14.53
C CYS A 89 16.48 37.93 -14.13
N GLU A 90 15.96 38.92 -14.86
CA GLU A 90 14.63 39.48 -14.59
C GLU A 90 13.53 38.43 -14.80
N ASP A 91 13.64 37.59 -15.84
CA ASP A 91 12.71 36.50 -16.09
C ASP A 91 12.81 35.41 -15.03
N LEU A 92 14.03 35.00 -14.64
CA LEU A 92 14.24 34.00 -13.59
C LEU A 92 13.76 34.49 -12.22
N LEU A 93 13.95 35.76 -11.89
CA LEU A 93 13.47 36.35 -10.64
C LEU A 93 11.97 36.58 -10.65
N LYS A 94 11.39 36.90 -11.81
CA LYS A 94 9.95 36.94 -12.01
C LYS A 94 9.36 35.54 -11.89
N GLU A 95 9.98 34.52 -12.46
CA GLU A 95 9.59 33.12 -12.33
C GLU A 95 9.68 32.67 -10.87
N ALA A 96 10.80 32.92 -10.19
CA ALA A 96 10.98 32.62 -8.78
C ALA A 96 10.00 33.40 -7.90
N GLY A 97 9.75 34.67 -8.19
CA GLY A 97 8.76 35.50 -7.52
C GLY A 97 7.33 35.04 -7.78
N LEU A 98 7.00 34.58 -8.99
CA LEU A 98 5.71 33.97 -9.29
C LEU A 98 5.56 32.62 -8.58
N VAL A 99 6.62 31.84 -8.41
CA VAL A 99 6.57 30.59 -7.63
C VAL A 99 6.43 30.88 -6.12
N LEU A 100 7.18 31.86 -5.59
CA LEU A 100 7.20 32.22 -4.16
C LEU A 100 5.99 33.07 -3.71
N ASP A 101 5.45 33.93 -4.59
CA ASP A 101 4.24 34.70 -4.32
C ASP A 101 2.96 33.90 -4.67
N GLY A 102 3.10 32.64 -5.12
CA GLY A 102 2.02 31.78 -5.58
C GLY A 102 1.21 32.43 -6.71
N LYS A 103 1.80 32.62 -7.87
CA LYS A 103 1.17 33.17 -9.08
C LYS A 103 1.59 32.45 -10.36
N ALA A 104 2.37 31.37 -10.26
CA ALA A 104 2.75 30.53 -11.39
C ALA A 104 1.80 29.33 -11.50
N ASP A 105 1.01 29.28 -12.58
CA ASP A 105 0.09 28.18 -12.90
C ASP A 105 0.82 26.95 -13.52
N GLY A 106 2.09 26.71 -13.18
CA GLY A 106 2.96 25.66 -13.76
C GLY A 106 3.62 24.76 -12.72
N GLN A 107 4.18 23.62 -13.16
CA GLN A 107 5.02 22.76 -12.31
C GLN A 107 6.19 23.57 -11.74
N CYS A 108 6.41 23.44 -10.42
CA CYS A 108 7.52 24.05 -9.70
C CYS A 108 8.84 23.60 -10.38
N PRO A 109 9.61 24.51 -11.02
CA PRO A 109 10.77 24.09 -11.79
C PRO A 109 11.82 23.40 -10.90
N PRO A 110 12.41 22.26 -11.34
CA PRO A 110 13.25 21.39 -10.50
C PRO A 110 14.53 22.05 -10.00
N TYR A 111 14.92 23.19 -10.60
CA TYR A 111 16.10 23.95 -10.24
C TYR A 111 15.88 24.99 -9.13
N PHE A 112 14.64 25.17 -8.67
CA PHE A 112 14.38 25.95 -7.48
C PHE A 112 14.52 25.04 -6.26
N PRO A 113 15.43 25.34 -5.31
CA PRO A 113 15.75 24.45 -4.21
C PRO A 113 14.58 24.15 -3.24
N TRP A 114 13.48 24.90 -3.31
CA TRP A 114 12.25 24.68 -2.54
C TRP A 114 11.19 23.82 -3.26
N CYS A 115 11.43 23.41 -4.51
CA CYS A 115 10.49 22.60 -5.29
C CYS A 115 10.64 21.08 -5.07
N GLU A 116 11.77 20.61 -4.52
CA GLU A 116 12.09 19.18 -4.33
C GLU A 116 12.54 18.84 -2.91
N GLN A 117 11.67 19.08 -1.92
CA GLN A 117 12.04 18.90 -0.51
C GLN A 117 11.28 17.80 0.24
N ILE A 118 10.57 16.92 -0.48
CA ILE A 118 9.98 15.69 0.11
C ILE A 118 10.91 14.53 -0.23
N ASP A 119 11.52 13.92 0.78
CA ASP A 119 12.23 12.65 0.60
C ASP A 119 11.19 11.55 0.44
N ARG A 120 10.84 11.24 -0.80
CA ARG A 120 9.83 10.22 -1.14
C ARG A 120 10.14 8.82 -0.60
N ASN A 121 11.37 8.59 -0.11
CA ASN A 121 11.79 7.32 0.45
C ASN A 121 11.69 7.28 1.99
N ALA A 122 11.31 8.39 2.64
CA ALA A 122 11.16 8.52 4.10
C ALA A 122 9.78 9.04 4.53
N THR A 123 8.77 9.03 3.65
CA THR A 123 7.44 9.61 3.87
C THR A 123 6.58 8.83 4.88
N GLY A 124 5.84 9.56 5.71
CA GLY A 124 4.82 8.97 6.58
C GLY A 124 5.23 8.83 8.05
N TYR A 125 4.76 7.76 8.67
CA TYR A 125 4.95 7.45 10.09
C TYR A 125 5.16 5.95 10.28
N SER A 126 5.77 5.56 11.40
CA SER A 126 5.81 4.18 11.88
C SER A 126 5.08 4.06 13.20
N VAL A 127 4.54 2.87 13.43
CA VAL A 127 3.90 2.49 14.70
C VAL A 127 4.66 1.30 15.25
N GLN A 128 5.11 1.40 16.50
CA GLN A 128 5.70 0.30 17.24
C GLN A 128 4.72 -0.12 18.35
N VAL A 129 4.41 -1.41 18.43
CA VAL A 129 3.70 -1.98 19.56
C VAL A 129 4.69 -2.14 20.72
N GLU A 130 4.50 -1.39 21.80
CA GLU A 130 5.34 -1.55 23.00
C GLU A 130 4.86 -2.71 23.87
N SER A 131 3.54 -2.91 23.94
CA SER A 131 2.91 -4.00 24.68
C SER A 131 1.47 -4.21 24.22
N PHE A 132 1.05 -5.47 24.16
CA PHE A 132 -0.33 -5.88 23.96
C PHE A 132 -0.74 -6.86 25.07
N GLU A 133 -1.80 -6.53 25.80
CA GLU A 133 -2.34 -7.32 26.92
C GLU A 133 -3.87 -7.42 26.77
N PRO A 134 -4.57 -8.39 27.41
CA PRO A 134 -6.01 -8.60 27.23
C PRO A 134 -6.94 -7.42 27.56
N GLY A 135 -6.44 -6.31 28.13
CA GLY A 135 -7.23 -5.09 28.36
C GLY A 135 -6.54 -3.79 27.92
N GLN A 136 -5.39 -3.88 27.24
CA GLN A 136 -4.71 -2.68 26.73
C GLN A 136 -3.74 -2.97 25.58
N ILE A 137 -3.51 -1.94 24.78
CA ILE A 137 -2.37 -1.83 23.90
C ILE A 137 -1.66 -0.50 24.13
N ILE A 138 -0.34 -0.52 24.04
CA ILE A 138 0.50 0.68 24.08
C ILE A 138 1.26 0.77 22.76
N LEU A 139 1.10 1.91 22.09
CA LEU A 139 1.73 2.18 20.80
C LEU A 139 2.65 3.40 20.93
N ASP A 140 3.85 3.29 20.35
CA ASP A 140 4.75 4.41 20.09
C ASP A 140 4.68 4.77 18.60
N VAL A 141 4.30 6.00 18.30
CA VAL A 141 4.12 6.48 16.92
C VAL A 141 5.18 7.54 16.64
N SER A 142 5.93 7.33 15.57
CA SER A 142 7.00 8.23 15.13
C SER A 142 6.71 8.73 13.71
N ILE A 143 6.69 10.04 13.52
CA ILE A 143 6.53 10.70 12.22
C ILE A 143 7.91 10.88 11.61
N HIS A 144 8.13 10.32 10.42
CA HIS A 144 9.43 10.32 9.77
C HIS A 144 9.61 11.50 8.84
N ASP A 145 8.64 11.73 7.96
CA ASP A 145 8.65 12.86 7.05
C ASP A 145 7.24 13.44 6.83
N LEU A 146 7.18 14.76 6.93
CA LEU A 146 6.02 15.60 6.66
C LEU A 146 6.45 16.59 5.58
N GLY A 147 5.88 16.44 4.39
CA GLY A 147 6.08 17.34 3.28
C GLY A 147 5.02 18.44 3.25
N TYR A 148 5.29 19.49 2.48
CA TYR A 148 4.25 20.42 2.06
C TYR A 148 4.53 20.98 0.67
N THR A 149 3.46 21.35 -0.03
CA THR A 149 3.55 22.01 -1.34
C THR A 149 2.68 23.27 -1.37
N SER A 150 3.03 24.22 -2.22
CA SER A 150 2.25 25.45 -2.39
C SER A 150 1.17 25.28 -3.45
N THR A 151 -0.06 25.63 -3.11
CA THR A 151 -1.23 25.63 -4.00
C THR A 151 -1.87 27.02 -4.04
N LEU A 152 -2.67 27.26 -5.07
CA LEU A 152 -3.36 28.53 -5.28
C LEU A 152 -4.87 28.38 -5.12
N PHE A 153 -5.42 29.16 -4.19
CA PHE A 153 -6.86 29.37 -4.10
C PHE A 153 -7.17 30.84 -4.28
N GLN A 154 -7.99 31.17 -5.29
CA GLN A 154 -8.41 32.54 -5.60
C GLN A 154 -7.23 33.54 -5.74
N GLY A 155 -6.08 33.09 -6.24
CA GLY A 155 -4.87 33.92 -6.40
C GLY A 155 -4.09 34.18 -5.10
N GLN A 156 -4.43 33.48 -4.02
CA GLN A 156 -3.68 33.47 -2.77
C GLN A 156 -2.97 32.13 -2.59
N ALA A 157 -1.68 32.19 -2.23
CA ALA A 157 -0.88 31.01 -1.92
C ALA A 157 -1.30 30.39 -0.59
N PHE A 158 -1.50 29.08 -0.61
CA PHE A 158 -1.71 28.22 0.54
C PHE A 158 -0.72 27.05 0.50
N HIS A 159 -0.48 26.40 1.64
CA HIS A 159 0.38 25.24 1.76
C HIS A 159 -0.47 24.00 2.04
N GLU A 160 -0.32 22.96 1.24
CA GLU A 160 -0.93 21.65 1.44
C GLU A 160 0.09 20.72 2.09
N LEU A 161 -0.25 20.19 3.26
CA LEU A 161 0.58 19.22 3.95
C LEU A 161 0.43 17.83 3.31
N THR A 162 1.52 17.08 3.24
CA THR A 162 1.56 15.70 2.77
C THR A 162 2.22 14.83 3.83
N LEU A 163 1.46 13.85 4.32
CA LEU A 163 1.93 12.79 5.19
C LEU A 163 1.38 11.49 4.61
N ASP A 164 2.24 10.56 4.23
CA ASP A 164 1.79 9.33 3.58
C ASP A 164 0.99 8.45 4.55
N ALA A 165 0.02 7.70 4.00
CA ALA A 165 -0.93 6.87 4.75
C ALA A 165 -1.71 7.62 5.84
N SER A 166 -1.94 8.92 5.65
CA SER A 166 -2.68 9.78 6.59
C SER A 166 -4.03 10.23 6.04
N GLY A 167 -4.99 10.34 6.96
CA GLY A 167 -6.25 11.03 6.74
C GLY A 167 -6.07 12.55 6.86
N ARG A 168 -7.18 13.27 7.03
CA ARG A 168 -7.15 14.71 7.25
C ARG A 168 -8.33 15.16 8.10
N THR A 169 -8.18 16.29 8.77
CA THR A 169 -9.28 16.93 9.52
C THR A 169 -10.51 17.11 8.64
N PRO A 170 -11.74 16.79 9.13
CA PRO A 170 -12.93 16.69 8.28
C PRO A 170 -13.70 18.00 8.06
N ASP A 171 -13.30 19.09 8.72
CA ASP A 171 -14.05 20.34 8.72
C ASP A 171 -13.81 21.16 7.43
N ILE A 172 -14.79 21.17 6.53
CA ILE A 172 -14.76 21.97 5.30
C ILE A 172 -14.53 23.46 5.62
N GLY A 173 -13.58 24.08 4.92
CA GLY A 173 -13.21 25.49 5.04
C GLY A 173 -12.19 25.79 6.15
N LYS A 174 -11.92 24.86 7.07
CA LYS A 174 -10.85 24.99 8.08
C LYS A 174 -9.51 24.46 7.55
N PRO A 175 -8.36 24.77 8.18
CA PRO A 175 -7.07 24.23 7.76
C PRO A 175 -7.09 22.70 7.60
N ALA A 176 -6.70 22.20 6.43
CA ALA A 176 -6.62 20.77 6.16
C ALA A 176 -5.32 20.19 6.76
N ILE A 177 -5.44 19.50 7.89
CA ILE A 177 -4.29 18.97 8.63
C ILE A 177 -4.31 17.44 8.61
N PRO A 178 -3.19 16.77 8.30
CA PRO A 178 -3.09 15.32 8.35
C PRO A 178 -3.47 14.72 9.71
N SER A 179 -4.21 13.61 9.67
CA SER A 179 -4.52 12.78 10.83
C SER A 179 -4.00 11.36 10.63
N ILE A 180 -3.63 10.68 11.71
CA ILE A 180 -3.13 9.30 11.66
C ILE A 180 -4.22 8.37 12.20
N GLY A 181 -4.73 7.48 11.36
CA GLY A 181 -5.63 6.38 11.73
C GLY A 181 -4.84 5.14 12.12
N LEU A 182 -5.11 4.61 13.31
CA LEU A 182 -4.50 3.40 13.85
C LEU A 182 -5.57 2.30 13.89
N MET A 183 -5.53 1.34 12.96
CA MET A 183 -6.37 0.15 13.03
C MET A 183 -5.74 -0.87 13.98
N ILE A 184 -6.46 -1.26 15.03
CA ILE A 184 -5.97 -2.12 16.11
C ILE A 184 -6.82 -3.39 16.15
N GLY A 185 -6.18 -4.56 16.10
CA GLY A 185 -6.80 -5.83 16.45
C GLY A 185 -6.96 -5.93 17.97
N VAL A 186 -8.18 -6.17 18.44
CA VAL A 186 -8.52 -6.28 19.86
C VAL A 186 -9.01 -7.70 20.16
N PRO A 187 -8.95 -8.16 21.43
CA PRO A 187 -9.46 -9.48 21.80
C PRO A 187 -10.89 -9.71 21.34
N GLY A 188 -11.24 -10.95 20.95
CA GLY A 188 -12.52 -11.28 20.32
C GLY A 188 -13.78 -10.93 21.14
N GLY A 189 -13.68 -10.83 22.47
CA GLY A 189 -14.80 -10.41 23.34
C GLY A 189 -14.95 -8.88 23.49
N THR A 190 -14.13 -8.08 22.81
CA THR A 190 -14.12 -6.63 23.01
C THR A 190 -15.37 -5.96 22.44
N ASP A 191 -16.06 -5.19 23.28
CA ASP A 191 -17.25 -4.41 22.94
C ASP A 191 -17.10 -2.91 23.28
N THR A 192 -16.05 -2.54 24.02
CA THR A 192 -15.75 -1.16 24.39
C THR A 192 -14.25 -0.87 24.29
N ALA A 193 -13.88 0.30 23.76
CA ALA A 193 -12.51 0.78 23.67
C ALA A 193 -12.42 2.28 23.95
N TRP A 194 -11.34 2.74 24.58
CA TRP A 194 -11.08 4.16 24.83
C TRP A 194 -9.57 4.45 24.93
N VAL A 195 -9.17 5.68 24.63
CA VAL A 195 -7.80 6.14 24.87
C VAL A 195 -7.65 6.53 26.34
N GLU A 196 -6.77 5.87 27.07
CA GLU A 196 -6.46 6.19 28.46
C GLU A 196 -5.47 7.34 28.58
N SER A 197 -4.44 7.35 27.72
CA SER A 197 -3.43 8.40 27.71
C SER A 197 -2.88 8.67 26.31
N TYR A 198 -2.54 9.93 26.07
CA TYR A 198 -1.88 10.43 24.87
C TYR A 198 -0.70 11.33 25.30
N GLU A 199 0.52 10.84 25.15
CA GLU A 199 1.73 11.46 25.67
C GLU A 199 2.66 11.87 24.53
N ILE A 200 2.81 13.17 24.30
CA ILE A 200 3.78 13.70 23.35
C ILE A 200 5.19 13.50 23.91
N LYS A 201 6.07 12.85 23.15
CA LYS A 201 7.45 12.56 23.54
C LYS A 201 8.41 13.56 22.92
N GLU A 202 8.21 13.88 21.64
CA GLU A 202 9.05 14.77 20.88
C GLU A 202 8.19 15.67 20.00
N THR A 203 8.64 16.92 19.82
CA THR A 203 7.98 17.90 18.97
C THR A 203 8.95 18.61 18.05
N ALA A 204 8.43 19.04 16.90
CA ALA A 204 9.07 19.94 15.97
C ALA A 204 8.10 21.05 15.55
N PHE A 205 8.64 22.14 15.03
CA PHE A 205 7.85 23.31 14.62
C PHE A 205 8.19 23.70 13.19
N LEU A 206 7.18 23.96 12.39
CA LEU A 206 7.29 24.60 11.08
C LEU A 206 6.64 25.98 11.16
N GLN A 207 7.30 26.99 10.60
CA GLN A 207 6.88 28.39 10.65
C GLN A 207 6.45 28.88 9.27
N ASP A 208 5.81 30.05 9.24
CA ASP A 208 5.41 30.76 8.03
C ASP A 208 4.47 29.97 7.09
N LEU A 209 3.80 28.95 7.62
CA LEU A 209 2.85 28.12 6.87
C LEU A 209 1.48 28.78 6.81
N HIS A 210 0.96 28.94 5.61
CA HIS A 210 -0.44 29.33 5.39
C HIS A 210 -1.24 28.12 4.92
N LEU A 211 -1.71 27.28 5.83
CA LEU A 211 -2.31 26.00 5.44
C LEU A 211 -3.59 26.16 4.60
N ALA A 212 -3.71 25.34 3.56
CA ALA A 212 -4.87 25.27 2.69
C ALA A 212 -6.13 24.85 3.46
N PRO A 213 -7.29 25.50 3.20
CA PRO A 213 -8.56 25.07 3.77
C PRO A 213 -9.03 23.76 3.12
N LEU A 214 -9.64 22.86 3.89
CA LEU A 214 -10.28 21.66 3.35
C LEU A 214 -11.41 22.06 2.39
N GLN A 215 -11.30 21.66 1.13
CA GLN A 215 -12.33 21.90 0.13
C GLN A 215 -13.36 20.78 0.11
N GLN A 216 -14.57 21.09 -0.35
CA GLN A 216 -15.60 20.09 -0.56
C GLN A 216 -15.16 19.11 -1.66
N VAL A 217 -15.20 17.81 -1.38
CA VAL A 217 -15.04 16.79 -2.41
C VAL A 217 -16.35 16.65 -3.18
N VAL A 218 -16.27 16.71 -4.51
CA VAL A 218 -17.41 16.57 -5.43
C VAL A 218 -17.23 15.36 -6.34
N LEU A 219 -18.32 14.89 -6.93
CA LEU A 219 -18.28 13.83 -7.94
C LEU A 219 -17.43 14.26 -9.16
N GLU A 220 -16.85 13.30 -9.86
CA GLU A 220 -15.95 13.54 -11.01
C GLU A 220 -16.52 14.51 -12.05
N ASP A 221 -17.79 14.34 -12.41
CA ASP A 221 -18.49 15.12 -13.44
C ASP A 221 -19.18 16.39 -12.89
N ALA A 222 -19.08 16.63 -11.58
CA ALA A 222 -19.67 17.81 -10.97
C ALA A 222 -18.83 19.07 -11.29
N PRO A 223 -19.46 20.25 -11.41
CA PRO A 223 -18.71 21.49 -11.52
C PRO A 223 -17.81 21.67 -10.29
N PRO A 224 -16.65 22.35 -10.43
CA PRO A 224 -15.78 22.63 -9.30
C PRO A 224 -16.56 23.27 -8.14
N PRO A 225 -16.36 22.82 -6.90
CA PRO A 225 -17.06 23.37 -5.75
C PRO A 225 -16.71 24.86 -5.59
N GLU A 226 -17.62 25.61 -4.97
CA GLU A 226 -17.27 26.95 -4.48
C GLU A 226 -16.12 26.84 -3.47
N PHE A 227 -15.17 27.78 -3.54
CA PHE A 227 -14.05 27.82 -2.62
C PHE A 227 -14.54 27.98 -1.17
N ALA A 228 -14.28 26.97 -0.36
CA ALA A 228 -14.63 26.95 1.05
C ALA A 228 -13.49 27.56 1.88
N PHE A 229 -13.81 28.61 2.66
CA PHE A 229 -12.86 29.24 3.57
C PHE A 229 -13.58 29.77 4.82
N ASP A 230 -13.25 29.21 5.97
CA ASP A 230 -13.78 29.63 7.26
C ASP A 230 -12.91 30.75 7.84
N ALA A 231 -13.26 32.00 7.51
CA ALA A 231 -12.55 33.18 8.00
C ALA A 231 -12.53 33.29 9.53
N ALA A 232 -13.50 32.72 10.25
CA ALA A 232 -13.50 32.76 11.71
C ALA A 232 -12.45 31.82 12.29
N SER A 233 -12.33 30.59 11.75
CA SER A 233 -11.28 29.65 12.13
C SER A 233 -9.88 30.18 11.83
N TYR A 234 -9.67 30.81 10.65
CA TYR A 234 -8.38 31.39 10.30
C TYR A 234 -8.02 32.67 11.08
N ALA A 235 -8.98 33.29 11.76
CA ALA A 235 -8.75 34.45 12.63
C ALA A 235 -8.55 34.07 14.12
N LEU A 236 -8.67 32.78 14.45
CA LEU A 236 -8.57 32.30 15.82
C LEU A 236 -7.11 32.08 16.22
N ASP A 237 -6.66 32.80 17.25
CA ASP A 237 -5.35 32.59 17.87
C ASP A 237 -5.39 31.41 18.85
N ALA A 238 -5.53 30.21 18.31
CA ALA A 238 -5.52 28.95 19.05
C ALA A 238 -5.05 27.80 18.15
N PRO A 239 -4.44 26.74 18.72
CA PRO A 239 -4.11 25.53 17.96
C PRO A 239 -5.38 24.81 17.49
N TYR A 240 -5.38 24.36 16.23
CA TYR A 240 -6.38 23.51 15.61
C TYR A 240 -5.72 22.23 15.07
N PRO A 241 -6.35 21.04 15.20
CA PRO A 241 -7.69 20.78 15.76
C PRO A 241 -7.74 20.63 17.30
N GLY A 242 -6.60 20.77 17.97
CA GLY A 242 -6.38 20.29 19.33
C GLY A 242 -5.84 18.86 19.30
N TYR A 243 -5.05 18.47 20.32
CA TYR A 243 -4.62 17.08 20.50
C TYR A 243 -5.82 16.23 20.93
N GLN A 244 -6.63 15.88 19.95
CA GLN A 244 -7.80 15.04 20.10
C GLN A 244 -7.48 13.61 19.64
N HIS A 245 -8.36 12.71 19.99
CA HIS A 245 -8.41 11.37 19.44
C HIS A 245 -9.88 10.98 19.30
N VAL A 246 -10.18 10.16 18.30
CA VAL A 246 -11.52 9.61 18.10
C VAL A 246 -11.37 8.10 18.04
N VAL A 247 -12.09 7.41 18.92
CA VAL A 247 -12.18 5.94 18.89
C VAL A 247 -13.44 5.61 18.11
N GLY A 248 -13.29 4.90 17.00
CA GLY A 248 -14.39 4.43 16.17
C GLY A 248 -15.17 3.29 16.84
N GLU A 249 -16.21 2.85 16.16
CA GLU A 249 -16.95 1.65 16.57
C GLU A 249 -16.08 0.40 16.40
N ILE A 250 -16.32 -0.61 17.23
CA ILE A 250 -15.60 -1.89 17.13
C ILE A 250 -16.30 -2.75 16.08
N ALA A 251 -15.57 -3.00 15.01
CA ALA A 251 -15.98 -3.80 13.86
C ALA A 251 -15.54 -5.25 14.02
N THR A 252 -16.20 -6.14 13.27
CA THR A 252 -15.74 -7.51 13.09
C THR A 252 -15.20 -7.61 11.68
N TRP A 253 -13.91 -7.90 11.55
CA TRP A 253 -13.29 -8.11 10.26
C TRP A 253 -12.84 -9.56 10.13
N ARG A 254 -13.80 -10.41 9.76
CA ARG A 254 -13.66 -11.85 9.65
C ARG A 254 -12.99 -12.52 10.86
N ASN A 255 -11.67 -12.67 10.89
CA ASN A 255 -10.97 -13.34 12.00
C ASN A 255 -10.73 -12.43 13.23
N PHE A 256 -10.85 -11.11 13.08
CA PHE A 256 -10.49 -10.17 14.13
C PHE A 256 -11.65 -9.28 14.55
N ARG A 257 -11.71 -8.95 15.84
CA ARG A 257 -12.34 -7.72 16.29
C ARG A 257 -11.36 -6.59 16.12
N VAL A 258 -11.82 -5.47 15.58
CA VAL A 258 -10.93 -4.38 15.21
C VAL A 258 -11.53 -3.04 15.60
N VAL A 259 -10.68 -2.10 16.01
CA VAL A 259 -11.07 -0.73 16.31
C VAL A 259 -10.11 0.25 15.65
N ARG A 260 -10.65 1.31 15.05
CA ARG A 260 -9.86 2.40 14.48
C ARG A 260 -9.75 3.54 15.48
N VAL A 261 -8.54 4.03 15.71
CA VAL A 261 -8.29 5.21 16.55
C VAL A 261 -7.67 6.32 15.68
N ASP A 262 -8.41 7.40 15.47
CA ASP A 262 -7.86 8.61 14.85
C ASP A 262 -7.07 9.41 15.86
N THR A 263 -5.89 9.86 15.45
CA THR A 263 -5.02 10.74 16.22
C THR A 263 -4.69 12.00 15.43
N PHE A 264 -4.55 13.14 16.13
CA PHE A 264 -4.25 14.43 15.53
C PHE A 264 -2.92 14.99 16.06
N PRO A 265 -1.77 14.45 15.60
CA PRO A 265 -0.45 14.83 16.13
C PRO A 265 0.05 16.20 15.65
N LEU A 266 -0.62 16.80 14.68
CA LEU A 266 -0.26 18.09 14.09
C LEU A 266 -1.22 19.18 14.57
N GLN A 267 -0.67 20.30 15.05
CA GLN A 267 -1.42 21.42 15.62
C GLN A 267 -1.02 22.71 14.94
N TYR A 268 -1.97 23.36 14.26
CA TYR A 268 -1.72 24.58 13.51
C TYR A 268 -2.37 25.78 14.19
N ASN A 269 -1.60 26.84 14.39
CA ASN A 269 -2.13 28.15 14.76
C ASN A 269 -2.19 29.05 13.50
N PRO A 270 -3.39 29.39 12.99
CA PRO A 270 -3.52 30.16 11.75
C PRO A 270 -3.11 31.63 11.88
N VAL A 271 -3.12 32.20 13.10
CA VAL A 271 -2.71 33.58 13.35
C VAL A 271 -1.18 33.70 13.36
N HIS A 272 -0.49 32.76 14.00
CA HIS A 272 0.99 32.73 14.02
C HIS A 272 1.60 32.05 12.80
N ARG A 273 0.80 31.32 12.01
CA ARG A 273 1.27 30.54 10.84
C ARG A 273 2.32 29.51 11.24
N GLU A 274 2.11 28.91 12.41
CA GLU A 274 3.00 27.96 13.04
C GLU A 274 2.29 26.60 13.12
N LEU A 275 2.99 25.55 12.69
CA LEU A 275 2.57 24.16 12.82
C LEU A 275 3.48 23.47 13.83
N GLU A 276 2.93 23.04 14.95
CA GLU A 276 3.56 22.12 15.88
C GLU A 276 3.28 20.68 15.42
N VAL A 277 4.32 19.86 15.35
CA VAL A 277 4.24 18.45 14.98
C VAL A 277 4.73 17.62 16.16
N ALA A 278 3.89 16.74 16.71
CA ALA A 278 4.34 15.69 17.62
C ALA A 278 5.08 14.61 16.81
N THR A 279 6.39 14.81 16.61
CA THR A 279 7.25 13.91 15.82
C THR A 279 7.34 12.53 16.44
N ARG A 280 7.12 12.43 17.74
CA ARG A 280 6.94 11.16 18.44
C ARG A 280 5.92 11.29 19.56
N PHE A 281 4.96 10.38 19.62
CA PHE A 281 3.99 10.32 20.70
C PHE A 281 3.67 8.88 21.08
N ARG A 282 3.26 8.69 22.33
CA ARG A 282 2.85 7.41 22.88
C ARG A 282 1.37 7.45 23.20
N ILE A 283 0.63 6.42 22.78
CA ILE A 283 -0.80 6.29 23.04
C ILE A 283 -1.09 4.97 23.75
N THR A 284 -1.95 5.03 24.77
CA THR A 284 -2.45 3.83 25.46
C THR A 284 -3.94 3.72 25.19
N VAL A 285 -4.32 2.63 24.54
CA VAL A 285 -5.72 2.30 24.25
C VAL A 285 -6.13 1.15 25.16
N ARG A 286 -7.21 1.35 25.91
CA ARG A 286 -7.84 0.35 26.75
C ARG A 286 -9.03 -0.26 26.02
N PHE A 287 -9.30 -1.51 26.32
CA PHE A 287 -10.49 -2.21 25.88
C PHE A 287 -11.04 -3.10 26.98
N ALA A 288 -12.35 -3.34 26.91
CA ALA A 288 -13.05 -4.23 27.84
C ALA A 288 -14.15 -5.00 27.12
N ASP A 289 -14.51 -6.12 27.74
CA ASP A 289 -15.73 -6.90 27.48
C ASP A 289 -16.74 -6.53 28.57
N GLN A 290 -17.68 -5.65 28.24
CA GLN A 290 -18.77 -5.25 29.12
C GLN A 290 -20.05 -6.06 28.86
N HIS A 291 -20.19 -6.65 27.68
CA HIS A 291 -21.32 -7.45 27.25
C HIS A 291 -20.81 -8.69 26.50
N PRO A 292 -21.20 -9.90 26.94
CA PRO A 292 -20.94 -11.13 26.18
C PRO A 292 -21.86 -11.15 24.95
N GLU A 293 -21.54 -10.34 23.95
CA GLU A 293 -22.14 -10.41 22.63
C GLU A 293 -21.59 -11.63 21.88
N PRO A 294 -22.34 -12.19 20.92
CA PRO A 294 -21.85 -13.27 20.08
C PRO A 294 -20.59 -12.82 19.33
N ILE A 295 -19.55 -13.62 19.43
CA ILE A 295 -18.35 -13.49 18.61
C ILE A 295 -18.75 -13.91 17.20
N ASP A 296 -18.81 -12.96 16.28
CA ASP A 296 -19.12 -13.18 14.85
C ASP A 296 -17.84 -13.40 14.01
N THR A 297 -16.72 -13.66 14.69
CA THR A 297 -15.47 -14.02 14.02
C THR A 297 -15.48 -15.49 13.64
N VAL A 298 -14.90 -15.81 12.49
CA VAL A 298 -14.61 -17.19 12.10
C VAL A 298 -13.14 -17.50 12.35
N ASP A 299 -12.81 -18.73 12.73
CA ASP A 299 -11.41 -19.10 13.03
C ASP A 299 -10.61 -19.50 11.77
N TYR A 300 -11.29 -19.78 10.64
CA TYR A 300 -10.68 -20.33 9.43
C TYR A 300 -10.57 -19.31 8.28
N GLY A 301 -9.66 -19.60 7.32
CA GLY A 301 -9.49 -18.77 6.12
C GLY A 301 -8.74 -17.46 6.37
N ARG A 302 -7.97 -17.36 7.46
CA ARG A 302 -7.12 -16.21 7.74
C ARG A 302 -6.07 -15.97 6.66
N GLU A 303 -5.54 -17.04 6.05
CA GLU A 303 -4.49 -16.94 5.02
C GLU A 303 -4.91 -16.10 3.81
N SER A 304 -6.18 -16.18 3.37
CA SER A 304 -6.64 -15.39 2.23
C SER A 304 -6.82 -13.90 2.53
N PHE A 305 -6.90 -13.54 3.81
CA PHE A 305 -6.99 -12.15 4.28
C PHE A 305 -5.70 -11.63 4.92
N ALA A 306 -4.67 -12.48 5.08
CA ALA A 306 -3.45 -12.16 5.81
C ALA A 306 -2.78 -10.89 5.29
N ALA A 307 -2.71 -10.69 3.97
CA ALA A 307 -2.14 -9.49 3.38
C ALA A 307 -2.94 -8.21 3.72
N ALA A 308 -4.27 -8.32 3.82
CA ALA A 308 -5.10 -7.21 4.23
C ALA A 308 -4.88 -6.87 5.72
N TYR A 309 -4.70 -7.89 6.57
CA TYR A 309 -4.44 -7.72 7.99
C TYR A 309 -3.05 -7.17 8.32
N ASP A 310 -2.00 -7.81 7.83
CA ASP A 310 -0.58 -7.56 8.18
C ASP A 310 -0.20 -6.08 7.99
N GLU A 311 -0.70 -5.48 6.92
CA GLU A 311 -0.37 -4.12 6.53
C GLU A 311 -1.34 -3.04 7.05
N THR A 312 -2.48 -3.45 7.64
CA THR A 312 -3.51 -2.52 8.10
C THR A 312 -3.59 -2.50 9.62
N LEU A 313 -3.53 -3.67 10.27
CA LEU A 313 -3.54 -3.78 11.72
C LEU A 313 -2.14 -3.48 12.26
N VAL A 314 -2.04 -2.45 13.09
CA VAL A 314 -0.76 -2.02 13.69
C VAL A 314 -0.13 -3.09 14.60
N ASN A 315 -0.95 -4.06 15.04
CA ASN A 315 -0.57 -5.14 15.94
C ASN A 315 -1.03 -6.51 15.41
N TYR A 316 -0.98 -6.72 14.08
CA TYR A 316 -1.43 -7.97 13.48
C TYR A 316 -0.82 -9.19 14.19
N TYR A 317 0.50 -9.23 14.36
CA TYR A 317 1.19 -10.36 14.99
C TYR A 317 0.72 -10.59 16.43
N GLU A 318 0.63 -9.54 17.25
CA GLU A 318 0.20 -9.64 18.65
C GLU A 318 -1.28 -9.99 18.78
N ALA A 319 -2.14 -9.44 17.93
CA ALA A 319 -3.56 -9.76 17.89
C ALA A 319 -3.82 -11.22 17.49
N THR A 320 -2.84 -11.86 16.85
CA THR A 320 -2.96 -13.23 16.38
C THR A 320 -2.42 -14.27 17.34
N ASP A 321 -1.69 -13.83 18.36
CA ASP A 321 -1.12 -14.64 19.43
C ASP A 321 -1.91 -14.43 20.74
N ASP A 322 -3.23 -14.23 20.66
CA ASP A 322 -4.12 -13.94 21.80
C ASP A 322 -4.27 -15.11 22.81
N GLY A 323 -3.43 -16.13 22.70
CA GLY A 323 -3.44 -17.33 23.52
C GLY A 323 -4.52 -18.34 23.12
N GLN A 324 -5.28 -18.10 22.05
CA GLN A 324 -6.13 -19.13 21.47
C GLN A 324 -5.27 -20.11 20.66
N THR A 325 -5.41 -21.40 20.95
CA THR A 325 -4.80 -22.45 20.12
C THR A 325 -5.23 -22.24 18.68
N PRO A 326 -4.31 -22.22 17.70
CA PRO A 326 -4.68 -22.19 16.29
C PRO A 326 -5.75 -23.24 16.06
N PRO A 327 -6.87 -22.90 15.41
CA PRO A 327 -7.89 -23.89 15.11
C PRO A 327 -7.22 -25.07 14.39
N PRO A 328 -7.67 -26.32 14.63
CA PRO A 328 -7.13 -27.48 13.93
C PRO A 328 -7.06 -27.19 12.44
N ALA A 329 -5.99 -27.62 11.75
CA ALA A 329 -5.93 -27.46 10.29
C ALA A 329 -7.27 -27.91 9.68
N PRO A 330 -7.94 -27.04 8.89
CA PRO A 330 -9.28 -27.35 8.40
C PRO A 330 -9.25 -28.71 7.71
N THR A 331 -10.31 -29.50 7.88
CA THR A 331 -10.45 -30.69 7.05
C THR A 331 -10.51 -30.22 5.58
N ASP A 332 -9.90 -30.98 4.68
CA ASP A 332 -9.88 -30.75 3.22
C ASP A 332 -11.30 -30.85 2.57
N GLU A 333 -12.34 -30.81 3.40
CA GLU A 333 -13.75 -31.01 3.07
C GLU A 333 -14.60 -29.75 3.26
N ARG A 334 -14.11 -28.68 3.90
CA ARG A 334 -14.93 -27.46 4.09
C ARG A 334 -15.12 -26.73 2.77
N VAL A 335 -16.31 -26.20 2.54
CA VAL A 335 -16.58 -25.34 1.37
C VAL A 335 -15.83 -24.02 1.54
N ARG A 336 -15.04 -23.64 0.54
CA ARG A 336 -14.31 -22.36 0.49
C ARG A 336 -14.93 -21.38 -0.49
N TYR A 337 -15.69 -21.88 -1.46
CA TYR A 337 -16.18 -21.10 -2.59
C TYR A 337 -17.66 -21.38 -2.85
N LEU A 338 -18.50 -20.35 -2.77
CA LEU A 338 -19.94 -20.46 -3.05
C LEU A 338 -20.28 -19.86 -4.43
N PHE A 339 -20.89 -20.66 -5.30
CA PHE A 339 -21.47 -20.16 -6.54
C PHE A 339 -22.95 -19.87 -6.32
N VAL A 340 -23.38 -18.62 -6.50
CA VAL A 340 -24.80 -18.24 -6.51
C VAL A 340 -25.24 -18.12 -7.96
N VAL A 341 -26.07 -19.03 -8.44
CA VAL A 341 -26.26 -19.25 -9.88
C VAL A 341 -27.72 -19.12 -10.27
N ASP A 342 -27.99 -18.31 -11.29
CA ASP A 342 -29.27 -18.32 -11.97
C ASP A 342 -29.50 -19.68 -12.67
N ASP A 343 -30.60 -20.35 -12.35
CA ASP A 343 -30.87 -21.74 -12.74
C ASP A 343 -30.56 -22.09 -14.21
N PRO A 344 -30.93 -21.27 -15.22
CA PRO A 344 -30.63 -21.57 -16.62
C PRO A 344 -29.13 -21.59 -16.96
N LEU A 345 -28.30 -20.93 -16.16
CA LEU A 345 -26.86 -20.74 -16.39
C LEU A 345 -26.00 -21.84 -15.75
N LEU A 346 -26.58 -22.71 -14.91
CA LEU A 346 -25.84 -23.78 -14.20
C LEU A 346 -24.98 -24.63 -15.14
N GLY A 347 -25.52 -25.03 -16.29
CA GLY A 347 -24.78 -25.84 -17.25
C GLY A 347 -23.57 -25.14 -17.87
N ALA A 348 -23.63 -23.81 -18.03
CA ALA A 348 -22.55 -23.03 -18.63
C ALA A 348 -21.42 -22.71 -17.63
N ILE A 349 -21.73 -22.56 -16.33
CA ILE A 349 -20.72 -22.32 -15.29
C ILE A 349 -20.03 -23.60 -14.79
N GLN A 350 -20.66 -24.78 -14.96
CA GLN A 350 -20.15 -26.06 -14.46
C GLN A 350 -18.64 -26.32 -14.73
N PRO A 351 -18.08 -26.01 -15.92
CA PRO A 351 -16.65 -26.21 -16.16
C PRO A 351 -15.73 -25.43 -15.21
N LEU A 352 -16.14 -24.24 -14.75
CA LEU A 352 -15.37 -23.46 -13.77
C LEU A 352 -15.49 -24.06 -12.37
N ILE A 353 -16.68 -24.52 -11.98
CA ILE A 353 -16.91 -25.22 -10.71
C ILE A 353 -16.01 -26.46 -10.64
N ASP A 354 -16.00 -27.27 -11.70
CA ASP A 354 -15.18 -28.47 -11.81
C ASP A 354 -13.69 -28.14 -11.72
N GLN A 355 -13.24 -27.05 -12.36
CA GLN A 355 -11.85 -26.60 -12.28
C GLN A 355 -11.46 -26.22 -10.85
N LYS A 356 -12.32 -25.51 -10.10
CA LYS A 356 -12.04 -25.16 -8.69
C LYS A 356 -11.89 -26.40 -7.81
N GLU A 357 -12.74 -27.41 -8.00
CA GLU A 357 -12.61 -28.69 -7.31
C GLU A 357 -11.30 -29.43 -7.65
N ILE A 358 -10.86 -29.35 -8.93
CA ILE A 358 -9.57 -29.89 -9.37
C ILE A 358 -8.39 -29.16 -8.70
N ASP A 359 -8.51 -27.84 -8.55
CA ASP A 359 -7.51 -26.98 -7.92
C ASP A 359 -7.48 -27.13 -6.37
N GLY A 360 -8.31 -28.01 -5.80
CA GLY A 360 -8.40 -28.24 -4.36
C GLY A 360 -9.23 -27.20 -3.60
N VAL A 361 -10.00 -26.37 -4.30
CA VAL A 361 -10.92 -25.41 -3.69
C VAL A 361 -12.32 -26.02 -3.67
N LYS A 362 -12.76 -26.50 -2.51
CA LYS A 362 -14.11 -27.07 -2.34
C LYS A 362 -15.19 -26.02 -2.57
N THR A 363 -16.19 -26.41 -3.33
CA THR A 363 -17.26 -25.54 -3.85
C THR A 363 -18.63 -25.98 -3.35
N ASP A 364 -19.57 -25.04 -3.30
CA ASP A 364 -21.01 -25.30 -3.18
C ASP A 364 -21.79 -24.43 -4.17
N VAL A 365 -23.01 -24.84 -4.50
CA VAL A 365 -23.88 -24.15 -5.46
C VAL A 365 -25.21 -23.81 -4.82
N LEU A 366 -25.53 -22.51 -4.79
CA LEU A 366 -26.84 -21.97 -4.44
C LEU A 366 -27.58 -21.54 -5.70
N LEU A 367 -28.65 -22.25 -6.07
CA LEU A 367 -29.52 -21.84 -7.18
C LEU A 367 -30.48 -20.74 -6.74
N THR A 368 -30.72 -19.74 -7.60
CA THR A 368 -31.65 -18.63 -7.28
C THR A 368 -33.07 -19.14 -7.01
N SER A 369 -33.51 -20.22 -7.67
CA SER A 369 -34.80 -20.87 -7.41
C SER A 369 -34.95 -21.39 -5.99
N SER A 370 -33.86 -21.80 -5.33
CA SER A 370 -33.87 -22.33 -3.96
C SER A 370 -34.16 -21.26 -2.91
N VAL A 371 -33.96 -19.98 -3.26
CA VAL A 371 -34.21 -18.80 -2.42
C VAL A 371 -35.24 -17.85 -3.04
N ALA A 372 -36.02 -18.33 -4.02
CA ALA A 372 -37.01 -17.51 -4.73
C ALA A 372 -38.24 -17.15 -3.86
N GLU A 373 -38.58 -17.98 -2.89
CA GLU A 373 -39.70 -17.79 -1.97
C GLU A 373 -39.21 -17.61 -0.52
N GLY A 374 -39.89 -16.76 0.26
CA GLY A 374 -39.57 -16.48 1.66
C GLY A 374 -39.86 -15.04 2.06
N GLU A 375 -39.61 -14.72 3.33
CA GLU A 375 -39.68 -13.34 3.83
C GLU A 375 -38.51 -12.48 3.31
N GLY A 376 -38.72 -11.17 3.21
CA GLY A 376 -37.72 -10.23 2.67
C GLY A 376 -37.68 -10.16 1.14
N THR A 377 -36.81 -9.31 0.62
CA THR A 377 -36.48 -9.18 -0.80
C THR A 377 -35.58 -10.35 -1.26
N LEU A 378 -35.49 -10.56 -2.57
CA LEU A 378 -34.61 -11.62 -3.12
C LEU A 378 -33.13 -11.38 -2.74
N ALA A 379 -32.66 -10.13 -2.77
CA ALA A 379 -31.31 -9.79 -2.35
C ALA A 379 -31.05 -10.13 -0.87
N GLU A 380 -31.99 -9.81 0.03
CA GLU A 380 -31.86 -10.15 1.46
C GLU A 380 -31.83 -11.66 1.69
N ARG A 381 -32.63 -12.44 0.94
CA ARG A 381 -32.61 -13.91 1.04
C ARG A 381 -31.32 -14.52 0.48
N ILE A 382 -30.78 -13.98 -0.61
CA ILE A 382 -29.47 -14.40 -1.14
C ILE A 382 -28.37 -14.09 -0.11
N LYS A 383 -28.35 -12.87 0.46
CA LYS A 383 -27.36 -12.54 1.51
C LYS A 383 -27.51 -13.44 2.73
N THR A 384 -28.73 -13.74 3.17
CA THR A 384 -28.97 -14.66 4.29
C THR A 384 -28.42 -16.06 4.00
N ALA A 385 -28.53 -16.55 2.76
CA ALA A 385 -27.96 -17.83 2.37
C ALA A 385 -26.43 -17.80 2.32
N ILE A 386 -25.83 -16.70 1.84
CA ILE A 386 -24.38 -16.47 1.87
C ILE A 386 -23.88 -16.42 3.32
N GLN A 387 -24.55 -15.67 4.19
CA GLN A 387 -24.28 -15.56 5.62
C GLN A 387 -24.24 -16.95 6.27
N ALA A 388 -25.27 -17.77 6.03
CA ALA A 388 -25.35 -19.11 6.60
C ALA A 388 -24.18 -20.01 6.16
N ARG A 389 -23.68 -19.84 4.92
CA ARG A 389 -22.48 -20.55 4.45
C ARG A 389 -21.18 -20.00 5.04
N TYR A 390 -21.10 -18.69 5.23
CA TYR A 390 -19.97 -18.06 5.93
C TYR A 390 -19.87 -18.54 7.39
N GLU A 391 -20.98 -18.52 8.13
CA GLU A 391 -21.02 -19.00 9.52
C GLU A 391 -20.72 -20.50 9.65
N GLN A 392 -21.15 -21.30 8.66
CA GLN A 392 -20.96 -22.75 8.67
C GLN A 392 -19.55 -23.17 8.26
N ASP A 393 -19.06 -22.66 7.14
CA ASP A 393 -17.88 -23.18 6.44
C ASP A 393 -16.76 -22.14 6.30
N ALA A 394 -16.95 -20.92 6.81
CA ALA A 394 -16.01 -19.80 6.67
C ALA A 394 -15.59 -19.56 5.22
N ILE A 395 -16.54 -19.57 4.29
CA ILE A 395 -16.27 -19.37 2.85
C ILE A 395 -15.42 -18.10 2.63
N GLU A 396 -14.59 -18.13 1.59
CA GLU A 396 -13.66 -17.05 1.24
C GLU A 396 -14.13 -16.30 -0.01
N TYR A 397 -14.87 -17.00 -0.88
CA TYR A 397 -15.29 -16.51 -2.19
C TYR A 397 -16.78 -16.72 -2.42
N VAL A 398 -17.41 -15.74 -3.05
CA VAL A 398 -18.72 -15.88 -3.68
C VAL A 398 -18.65 -15.39 -5.11
N LEU A 399 -19.07 -16.24 -6.06
CA LEU A 399 -19.29 -15.85 -7.44
C LEU A 399 -20.79 -15.78 -7.73
N LEU A 400 -21.26 -14.58 -8.05
CA LEU A 400 -22.63 -14.34 -8.52
C LEU A 400 -22.68 -14.61 -10.02
N VAL A 401 -23.57 -15.50 -10.47
CA VAL A 401 -23.64 -15.95 -11.87
C VAL A 401 -25.03 -15.66 -12.42
N GLY A 402 -25.15 -14.53 -13.11
CA GLY A 402 -26.41 -14.08 -13.71
C GLY A 402 -26.61 -12.57 -13.64
N GLU A 403 -27.70 -12.14 -14.27
CA GLU A 403 -28.11 -10.74 -14.39
C GLU A 403 -28.75 -10.19 -13.09
N PRO A 404 -28.83 -8.87 -12.89
CA PRO A 404 -29.49 -8.24 -11.75
C PRO A 404 -30.97 -8.61 -11.57
N GLU A 405 -31.67 -9.03 -12.63
CA GLU A 405 -33.04 -9.50 -12.51
C GLU A 405 -33.14 -10.82 -11.72
N ALA A 406 -32.14 -11.70 -11.83
CA ALA A 406 -32.07 -12.98 -11.14
C ALA A 406 -31.30 -12.89 -9.80
N ILE A 407 -30.27 -12.05 -9.75
CA ILE A 407 -29.43 -11.83 -8.57
C ILE A 407 -29.30 -10.30 -8.36
N PRO A 408 -30.26 -9.66 -7.67
CA PRO A 408 -30.31 -8.20 -7.57
C PRO A 408 -29.14 -7.59 -6.79
N LEU A 409 -28.73 -6.38 -7.16
CA LEU A 409 -27.82 -5.57 -6.36
C LEU A 409 -28.57 -5.00 -5.14
N TYR A 410 -27.85 -4.73 -4.05
CA TYR A 410 -28.44 -4.09 -2.87
C TYR A 410 -28.12 -2.59 -2.83
N ASN A 411 -29.10 -1.78 -2.40
CA ASN A 411 -28.89 -0.35 -2.17
C ASN A 411 -28.43 -0.09 -0.74
N TRP A 412 -27.12 0.05 -0.55
CA TRP A 412 -26.50 0.37 0.73
C TRP A 412 -26.16 1.86 0.79
N ASN A 413 -26.95 2.61 1.56
CA ASN A 413 -26.77 4.05 1.76
C ASN A 413 -26.66 4.86 0.45
N GLY A 414 -27.49 4.52 -0.55
CA GLY A 414 -27.54 5.19 -1.85
C GLY A 414 -26.63 4.57 -2.92
N ASN A 415 -25.82 3.56 -2.58
CA ASN A 415 -24.93 2.87 -3.52
C ASN A 415 -25.51 1.49 -3.84
N GLN A 416 -25.79 1.23 -5.12
CA GLN A 416 -26.23 -0.09 -5.59
C GLN A 416 -25.01 -0.90 -5.99
N SER A 417 -24.75 -2.03 -5.32
CA SER A 417 -23.57 -2.85 -5.57
C SER A 417 -23.73 -4.27 -5.02
N ASP A 418 -22.82 -5.15 -5.46
CA ASP A 418 -22.66 -6.49 -4.91
C ASP A 418 -21.75 -6.52 -3.67
N SER A 419 -20.99 -5.45 -3.41
CA SER A 419 -20.08 -5.34 -2.25
C SER A 419 -20.78 -5.64 -0.91
N TRP A 420 -22.07 -5.29 -0.80
CA TRP A 420 -22.89 -5.56 0.37
C TRP A 420 -23.07 -7.06 0.66
N TYR A 421 -22.99 -7.94 -0.34
CA TYR A 421 -23.01 -9.39 -0.13
C TYR A 421 -21.74 -9.91 0.56
N GLY A 422 -20.64 -9.15 0.52
CA GLY A 422 -19.38 -9.52 1.15
C GLY A 422 -19.24 -9.06 2.61
N CYS A 423 -20.03 -8.08 3.06
CA CYS A 423 -20.01 -7.58 4.44
C CYS A 423 -21.04 -8.37 5.27
N LEU A 424 -20.57 -9.36 6.03
CA LEU A 424 -21.35 -10.42 6.67
C LEU A 424 -21.27 -10.37 8.20
N ALA A 425 -20.30 -9.66 8.76
CA ALA A 425 -20.18 -9.48 10.20
C ALA A 425 -20.23 -7.99 10.56
N GLY A 426 -21.07 -7.62 11.53
CA GLY A 426 -21.25 -6.22 11.94
C GLY A 426 -21.97 -5.33 10.91
N ASP A 427 -22.02 -4.02 11.20
CA ASP A 427 -22.53 -2.97 10.30
C ASP A 427 -21.38 -2.03 9.90
N ASP A 428 -20.38 -2.58 9.22
CA ASP A 428 -19.16 -1.87 8.83
C ASP A 428 -18.81 -2.05 7.34
N LEU A 429 -17.67 -1.48 6.93
CA LEU A 429 -17.21 -1.42 5.53
C LEU A 429 -16.19 -2.50 5.18
N LEU A 430 -15.92 -3.45 6.08
CA LEU A 430 -14.87 -4.44 5.94
C LEU A 430 -15.50 -5.76 5.48
N PRO A 431 -15.38 -6.14 4.20
CA PRO A 431 -15.99 -7.37 3.71
C PRO A 431 -15.27 -8.62 4.27
N GLU A 432 -16.05 -9.59 4.73
CA GLU A 432 -15.61 -10.92 5.18
C GLU A 432 -15.32 -11.87 4.01
N VAL A 433 -15.91 -11.63 2.84
CA VAL A 433 -15.88 -12.55 1.69
C VAL A 433 -15.60 -11.79 0.40
N ALA A 434 -14.78 -12.36 -0.47
CA ALA A 434 -14.49 -11.80 -1.77
C ALA A 434 -15.64 -12.06 -2.75
N ILE A 435 -16.21 -10.99 -3.30
CA ILE A 435 -17.33 -11.05 -4.24
C ILE A 435 -16.83 -10.78 -5.65
N GLY A 436 -17.24 -11.59 -6.61
CA GLY A 436 -17.23 -11.25 -8.02
C GLY A 436 -18.50 -11.70 -8.72
N ARG A 437 -18.67 -11.27 -9.97
CA ARG A 437 -19.84 -11.60 -10.77
C ARG A 437 -19.46 -12.02 -12.19
N MET A 438 -20.09 -13.09 -12.69
CA MET A 438 -20.10 -13.43 -14.11
C MET A 438 -21.49 -13.18 -14.69
N MET A 439 -21.53 -12.32 -15.70
CA MET A 439 -22.75 -11.88 -16.38
C MET A 439 -23.04 -12.75 -17.59
N GLY A 440 -24.30 -12.79 -18.02
CA GLY A 440 -24.72 -13.56 -19.19
C GLY A 440 -26.22 -13.73 -19.24
N LYS A 441 -26.86 -13.18 -20.28
CA LYS A 441 -28.32 -13.28 -20.47
C LYS A 441 -28.72 -14.66 -20.97
N THR A 442 -27.77 -15.39 -21.56
CA THR A 442 -27.93 -16.77 -22.02
C THR A 442 -26.72 -17.63 -21.65
N PRO A 443 -26.88 -18.97 -21.63
CA PRO A 443 -25.75 -19.88 -21.44
C PRO A 443 -24.60 -19.66 -22.43
N GLU A 444 -24.90 -19.28 -23.67
CA GLU A 444 -23.90 -19.02 -24.71
C GLU A 444 -23.07 -17.77 -24.41
N GLU A 445 -23.69 -16.71 -23.90
CA GLU A 445 -22.97 -15.49 -23.48
C GLU A 445 -22.05 -15.79 -22.28
N LEU A 446 -22.57 -16.45 -21.25
CA LEU A 446 -21.77 -16.81 -20.07
C LEU A 446 -20.58 -17.71 -20.42
N THR A 447 -20.77 -18.64 -21.37
CA THR A 447 -19.70 -19.54 -21.83
C THR A 447 -18.48 -18.78 -22.36
N ILE A 448 -18.65 -17.56 -22.91
CA ILE A 448 -17.53 -16.71 -23.36
C ILE A 448 -16.63 -16.35 -22.16
N HIS A 449 -17.22 -15.86 -21.07
CA HIS A 449 -16.47 -15.45 -19.88
C HIS A 449 -15.85 -16.65 -19.15
N VAL A 450 -16.57 -17.76 -19.08
CA VAL A 450 -16.07 -19.02 -18.50
C VAL A 450 -14.85 -19.52 -19.28
N HIS A 451 -14.91 -19.57 -20.61
CA HIS A 451 -13.78 -19.99 -21.44
C HIS A 451 -12.56 -19.08 -21.28
N LYS A 452 -12.75 -17.76 -21.20
CA LYS A 452 -11.67 -16.81 -20.92
C LYS A 452 -10.99 -17.09 -19.58
N THR A 453 -11.79 -17.32 -18.54
CA THR A 453 -11.30 -17.60 -17.19
C THR A 453 -10.49 -18.90 -17.16
N LEU A 454 -11.00 -19.97 -17.78
CA LEU A 454 -10.27 -21.25 -17.87
C LEU A 454 -9.01 -21.15 -18.74
N ALA A 455 -9.05 -20.38 -19.83
CA ALA A 455 -7.88 -20.13 -20.67
C ALA A 455 -6.78 -19.39 -19.89
N HIS A 456 -7.16 -18.42 -19.06
CA HIS A 456 -6.24 -17.71 -18.18
C HIS A 456 -5.60 -18.65 -17.16
N TYR A 457 -6.36 -19.53 -16.51
CA TYR A 457 -5.80 -20.54 -15.59
C TYR A 457 -4.84 -21.50 -16.27
N GLY A 458 -5.21 -22.05 -17.43
CA GLY A 458 -4.32 -22.91 -18.21
C GLY A 458 -3.04 -22.21 -18.67
N GLN A 459 -3.08 -20.89 -18.88
CA GLN A 459 -1.89 -20.11 -19.18
C GLN A 459 -0.99 -19.88 -17.97
N MET A 460 -1.53 -19.78 -16.75
CA MET A 460 -0.73 -19.62 -15.52
C MET A 460 0.19 -20.83 -15.27
N GLU A 461 -0.19 -22.01 -15.76
CA GLU A 461 0.65 -23.21 -15.72
C GLU A 461 1.81 -23.19 -16.74
N GLN A 462 1.82 -22.24 -17.68
CA GLN A 462 2.83 -22.11 -18.73
C GLN A 462 3.92 -21.08 -18.36
N PRO A 463 5.17 -21.23 -18.84
CA PRO A 463 6.25 -20.27 -18.58
C PRO A 463 5.85 -18.82 -18.89
N SER A 464 6.20 -17.87 -18.01
CA SER A 464 5.79 -16.47 -18.15
C SER A 464 6.15 -15.89 -19.53
N GLU A 465 5.13 -15.45 -20.28
CA GLU A 465 5.31 -14.69 -21.52
C GLU A 465 5.53 -13.20 -21.21
N ALA A 466 6.29 -12.51 -22.06
CA ALA A 466 6.65 -11.10 -21.85
C ALA A 466 5.44 -10.17 -21.64
N TRP A 467 4.32 -10.42 -22.34
CA TRP A 467 3.12 -9.58 -22.24
C TRP A 467 2.51 -9.56 -20.82
N ARG A 468 2.75 -10.59 -20.00
CA ARG A 468 2.24 -10.68 -18.63
C ARG A 468 2.91 -9.71 -17.65
N ASN A 469 4.00 -9.07 -18.09
CA ASN A 469 4.70 -8.04 -17.34
C ASN A 469 4.27 -6.63 -17.75
N HIS A 470 3.48 -6.50 -18.82
CA HIS A 470 3.15 -5.21 -19.42
C HIS A 470 1.87 -4.66 -18.82
N VAL A 471 1.91 -3.42 -18.35
CA VAL A 471 0.78 -2.65 -17.84
C VAL A 471 0.54 -1.45 -18.76
N LEU A 472 -0.69 -1.32 -19.26
CA LEU A 472 -1.13 -0.18 -20.04
C LEU A 472 -1.85 0.83 -19.14
N LEU A 473 -1.31 2.04 -19.05
CA LEU A 473 -1.89 3.18 -18.34
C LEU A 473 -2.57 4.13 -19.34
N VAL A 474 -3.87 4.34 -19.20
CA VAL A 474 -4.67 5.23 -20.05
C VAL A 474 -5.29 6.34 -19.20
N ALA A 475 -5.00 7.60 -19.49
CA ALA A 475 -5.54 8.73 -18.72
C ALA A 475 -6.27 9.75 -19.58
N HIS A 476 -7.37 10.26 -19.04
CA HIS A 476 -8.14 11.37 -19.59
C HIS A 476 -7.32 12.67 -19.62
N GLU A 477 -7.59 13.53 -20.61
CA GLU A 477 -6.83 14.76 -20.87
C GLU A 477 -7.04 15.93 -19.90
N GLN A 478 -8.20 15.99 -19.24
CA GLN A 478 -8.60 17.08 -18.33
C GLN A 478 -7.52 17.43 -17.30
N ASP A 479 -7.26 18.73 -17.20
CA ASP A 479 -6.32 19.36 -16.27
C ASP A 479 -4.86 18.85 -16.37
N TYR A 480 -4.47 18.28 -17.52
CA TYR A 480 -3.10 17.83 -17.77
C TYR A 480 -2.03 18.90 -17.45
N PRO A 481 -0.88 18.53 -16.83
CA PRO A 481 -0.49 17.18 -16.42
C PRO A 481 -1.01 16.74 -15.03
N LYS A 482 -1.96 17.47 -14.44
CA LYS A 482 -2.52 17.20 -13.10
C LYS A 482 -3.62 16.13 -13.15
N LYS A 483 -4.40 16.04 -12.07
CA LYS A 483 -5.63 15.23 -11.95
C LYS A 483 -5.39 13.77 -12.36
N TYR A 484 -5.85 13.35 -13.53
CA TYR A 484 -5.80 11.95 -13.96
C TYR A 484 -4.41 11.49 -14.37
N THR A 485 -3.68 12.33 -15.13
CA THR A 485 -2.32 11.98 -15.55
C THR A 485 -1.34 12.01 -14.39
N GLU A 486 -1.51 12.91 -13.43
CA GLU A 486 -0.71 12.92 -12.21
C GLU A 486 -0.90 11.64 -11.39
N CYS A 487 -2.14 11.14 -11.27
CA CYS A 487 -2.41 9.85 -10.63
C CYS A 487 -1.65 8.72 -11.34
N LEU A 488 -1.77 8.58 -12.66
CA LEU A 488 -1.10 7.49 -13.38
C LEU A 488 0.42 7.65 -13.44
N GLU A 489 0.95 8.87 -13.50
CA GLU A 489 2.39 9.10 -13.40
C GLU A 489 2.92 8.77 -12.00
N SER A 490 2.13 9.00 -10.94
CA SER A 490 2.50 8.56 -9.57
C SER A 490 2.61 7.04 -9.46
N ILE A 491 1.74 6.30 -10.17
CA ILE A 491 1.82 4.83 -10.27
C ILE A 491 3.01 4.42 -11.12
N ARG A 492 3.21 5.03 -12.29
CA ARG A 492 4.27 4.65 -13.23
C ARG A 492 5.68 4.91 -12.70
N SER A 493 5.85 5.97 -11.91
CA SER A 493 7.15 6.42 -11.40
C SER A 493 7.45 5.99 -9.97
N ALA A 494 6.54 5.30 -9.30
CA ALA A 494 6.78 4.73 -7.98
C ALA A 494 7.89 3.67 -8.03
N GLU A 495 8.68 3.61 -6.96
CA GLU A 495 9.63 2.52 -6.76
C GLU A 495 8.88 1.30 -6.24
N TYR A 496 8.87 0.23 -7.04
CA TYR A 496 8.25 -1.03 -6.67
C TYR A 496 9.29 -2.06 -6.24
N ARG A 497 8.87 -2.97 -5.36
CA ARG A 497 9.71 -4.08 -4.90
C ARG A 497 10.01 -5.12 -5.98
N THR A 498 9.21 -5.14 -7.05
CA THR A 498 9.49 -5.91 -8.26
C THR A 498 9.98 -4.99 -9.39
N SER A 499 11.06 -5.40 -10.07
CA SER A 499 11.56 -4.72 -11.27
C SER A 499 11.02 -5.32 -12.57
N LYS A 500 10.09 -6.29 -12.49
CA LYS A 500 9.62 -7.07 -13.65
C LYS A 500 8.47 -6.41 -14.40
N VAL A 501 7.90 -5.30 -13.91
CA VAL A 501 6.79 -4.59 -14.55
C VAL A 501 7.28 -3.60 -15.61
N GLU A 502 6.65 -3.63 -16.79
CA GLU A 502 6.85 -2.64 -17.86
C GLU A 502 5.59 -1.81 -18.02
N PHE A 503 5.72 -0.49 -17.92
CA PHE A 503 4.59 0.43 -18.11
C PHE A 503 4.62 1.06 -19.51
N SER A 504 3.49 0.97 -20.21
CA SER A 504 3.17 1.79 -21.37
C SER A 504 2.13 2.84 -20.99
N LYS A 505 2.25 4.05 -21.50
CA LYS A 505 1.29 5.13 -21.24
C LYS A 505 0.66 5.66 -22.52
N LEU A 506 -0.65 5.93 -22.46
CA LEU A 506 -1.43 6.59 -23.51
C LEU A 506 -2.33 7.63 -22.87
N TYR A 507 -1.97 8.90 -22.97
CA TYR A 507 -2.71 9.99 -22.33
C TYR A 507 -3.43 10.83 -23.39
N GLY A 508 -4.70 11.15 -23.15
CA GLY A 508 -5.51 11.92 -24.11
C GLY A 508 -4.88 13.28 -24.43
N ALA A 509 -4.33 13.95 -23.42
CA ALA A 509 -3.64 15.23 -23.59
C ALA A 509 -2.34 15.12 -24.41
N GLU A 510 -1.75 13.94 -24.52
CA GLU A 510 -0.59 13.65 -25.37
C GLU A 510 -1.01 13.19 -26.78
N GLN A 511 -2.28 13.41 -27.15
CA GLN A 511 -2.89 13.05 -28.44
C GLN A 511 -2.88 11.54 -28.73
N ALA A 512 -2.88 10.72 -27.67
CA ALA A 512 -3.06 9.28 -27.82
C ALA A 512 -4.45 8.96 -28.38
N THR A 513 -4.57 7.92 -29.21
CA THR A 513 -5.83 7.57 -29.89
C THR A 513 -6.40 6.23 -29.42
N ASN A 514 -7.70 6.02 -29.68
CA ASN A 514 -8.37 4.75 -29.41
C ASN A 514 -7.67 3.58 -30.13
N GLU A 515 -7.21 3.81 -31.37
CA GLU A 515 -6.50 2.79 -32.16
C GLU A 515 -5.19 2.35 -31.50
N GLN A 516 -4.45 3.27 -30.87
CA GLN A 516 -3.21 2.93 -30.15
C GLN A 516 -3.51 2.10 -28.90
N VAL A 517 -4.59 2.42 -28.18
CA VAL A 517 -5.06 1.62 -27.03
C VAL A 517 -5.38 0.20 -27.49
N ILE A 518 -6.19 0.06 -28.54
CA ILE A 518 -6.58 -1.24 -29.12
C ILE A 518 -5.36 -2.02 -29.59
N GLU A 519 -4.41 -1.36 -30.26
CA GLU A 519 -3.19 -1.99 -30.76
C GLU A 519 -2.35 -2.60 -29.62
N LEU A 520 -2.12 -1.86 -28.52
CA LEU A 520 -1.36 -2.39 -27.38
C LEU A 520 -2.09 -3.55 -26.69
N ILE A 521 -3.41 -3.47 -26.55
CA ILE A 521 -4.21 -4.59 -26.02
C ILE A 521 -4.06 -5.83 -26.91
N ASN A 522 -4.16 -5.65 -28.24
CA ASN A 522 -4.02 -6.73 -29.22
C ASN A 522 -2.62 -7.36 -29.24
N GLN A 523 -1.58 -6.60 -28.91
CA GLN A 523 -0.22 -7.12 -28.73
C GLN A 523 -0.10 -7.99 -27.46
N GLY A 524 -0.89 -7.66 -26.44
CA GLY A 524 -0.99 -8.35 -25.17
C GLY A 524 -0.47 -7.50 -24.02
N VAL A 525 -1.28 -7.34 -22.98
CA VAL A 525 -0.94 -6.69 -21.72
C VAL A 525 -1.62 -7.43 -20.56
N SER A 526 -1.01 -7.42 -19.39
CA SER A 526 -1.56 -8.03 -18.17
C SER A 526 -2.64 -7.18 -17.52
N ILE A 527 -2.44 -5.86 -17.51
CA ILE A 527 -3.34 -4.91 -16.88
C ILE A 527 -3.60 -3.77 -17.86
N VAL A 528 -4.87 -3.38 -17.96
CA VAL A 528 -5.28 -2.10 -18.54
C VAL A 528 -5.84 -1.26 -17.41
N ASN A 529 -5.16 -0.17 -17.05
CA ASN A 529 -5.64 0.76 -16.04
C ASN A 529 -6.06 2.06 -16.70
N TYR A 530 -7.36 2.36 -16.62
CA TYR A 530 -7.89 3.64 -17.05
C TYR A 530 -8.23 4.52 -15.86
N ARG A 531 -7.88 5.80 -15.98
CA ARG A 531 -8.22 6.83 -15.01
C ARG A 531 -8.76 8.07 -15.71
N GLY A 532 -10.01 8.42 -15.41
CA GLY A 532 -10.67 9.55 -16.05
C GLY A 532 -12.18 9.54 -15.87
N HIS A 533 -12.87 10.25 -16.75
CA HIS A 533 -14.33 10.23 -16.84
C HIS A 533 -14.83 8.93 -17.46
N GLY A 534 -16.01 8.51 -17.02
CA GLY A 534 -16.66 7.30 -17.50
C GLY A 534 -18.16 7.52 -17.64
N SER A 535 -18.74 6.89 -18.64
CA SER A 535 -20.18 6.70 -18.76
C SER A 535 -20.52 5.21 -18.61
N GLU A 536 -21.79 4.86 -18.68
CA GLU A 536 -22.23 3.47 -18.66
C GLU A 536 -21.57 2.63 -19.77
N THR A 537 -21.15 3.26 -20.88
CA THR A 537 -20.69 2.54 -22.08
C THR A 537 -19.36 3.01 -22.67
N ALA A 538 -18.66 3.96 -22.02
CA ALA A 538 -17.40 4.46 -22.54
C ALA A 538 -16.46 4.99 -21.45
N TRP A 539 -15.16 5.01 -21.77
CA TRP A 539 -14.29 6.04 -21.21
C TRP A 539 -14.62 7.34 -21.94
N HIS A 540 -15.32 8.21 -21.24
CA HIS A 540 -16.03 9.34 -21.84
C HIS A 540 -15.06 10.47 -22.20
N GLU A 541 -15.10 10.91 -23.45
CA GLU A 541 -14.34 12.06 -23.97
C GLU A 541 -12.84 12.10 -23.59
N TRP A 542 -12.22 10.95 -23.33
CA TRP A 542 -10.90 10.86 -22.70
C TRP A 542 -9.79 11.58 -23.47
N ASN A 543 -9.95 11.68 -24.79
CA ASN A 543 -9.09 12.38 -25.74
C ASN A 543 -9.92 13.23 -26.75
N HIS A 544 -11.03 13.83 -26.31
CA HIS A 544 -12.11 14.39 -27.15
C HIS A 544 -12.93 13.37 -27.95
N GLN A 545 -12.72 12.07 -27.72
CA GLN A 545 -13.52 10.98 -28.26
C GLN A 545 -13.85 9.99 -27.15
N ASP A 546 -14.98 9.29 -27.30
CA ASP A 546 -15.30 8.17 -26.43
C ASP A 546 -14.47 6.95 -26.84
N PHE A 547 -13.94 6.21 -25.87
CA PHE A 547 -13.46 4.85 -26.08
C PHE A 547 -14.57 3.85 -25.74
N ARG A 548 -15.02 3.11 -26.76
CA ARG A 548 -16.17 2.19 -26.70
C ARG A 548 -15.72 0.76 -26.98
N VAL A 549 -15.97 -0.15 -26.04
CA VAL A 549 -15.50 -1.56 -26.12
C VAL A 549 -16.31 -2.38 -27.12
N ASP A 550 -17.60 -2.06 -27.27
CA ASP A 550 -18.50 -2.66 -28.25
C ASP A 550 -18.09 -2.36 -29.70
N GLU A 551 -17.31 -1.31 -29.92
CA GLU A 551 -16.81 -0.89 -31.24
C GLU A 551 -15.33 -1.28 -31.45
N ALA A 552 -14.63 -1.72 -30.41
CA ALA A 552 -13.21 -2.03 -30.44
C ALA A 552 -12.96 -3.40 -31.12
N PRO A 553 -12.20 -3.48 -32.23
CA PRO A 553 -11.89 -4.74 -32.90
C PRO A 553 -10.77 -5.49 -32.16
N PHE A 554 -11.07 -6.02 -30.97
CA PHE A 554 -10.10 -6.78 -30.21
C PHE A 554 -9.78 -8.13 -30.87
N THR A 555 -8.49 -8.44 -30.91
CA THR A 555 -7.89 -9.65 -31.45
C THR A 555 -6.80 -10.20 -30.52
N ASN A 556 -6.84 -9.85 -29.23
CA ASN A 556 -5.87 -10.32 -28.24
C ASN A 556 -6.06 -11.80 -27.87
N GLU A 557 -7.09 -12.48 -28.40
CA GLU A 557 -7.35 -13.91 -28.19
C GLU A 557 -7.29 -14.29 -26.70
N ASN A 558 -6.35 -15.16 -26.30
CA ASN A 558 -6.18 -15.58 -24.91
C ASN A 558 -5.20 -14.69 -24.12
N LYS A 559 -4.65 -13.60 -24.68
CA LYS A 559 -3.83 -12.62 -23.93
C LYS A 559 -4.76 -11.64 -23.22
N LEU A 560 -5.41 -12.12 -22.18
CA LEU A 560 -6.55 -11.46 -21.55
C LEU A 560 -6.07 -10.60 -20.36
N PRO A 561 -6.12 -9.26 -20.45
CA PRO A 561 -5.84 -8.40 -19.31
C PRO A 561 -6.91 -8.50 -18.22
N VAL A 562 -6.51 -8.11 -17.01
CA VAL A 562 -7.41 -7.56 -15.99
C VAL A 562 -7.52 -6.05 -16.19
N VAL A 563 -8.74 -5.52 -16.17
CA VAL A 563 -8.98 -4.08 -16.40
C VAL A 563 -9.31 -3.39 -15.09
N PHE A 564 -8.53 -2.38 -14.73
CA PHE A 564 -8.83 -1.45 -13.64
C PHE A 564 -9.48 -0.21 -14.26
N SER A 565 -10.81 -0.19 -14.36
CA SER A 565 -11.57 0.94 -14.90
C SER A 565 -11.95 1.91 -13.78
N ILE A 566 -11.00 2.77 -13.39
CA ILE A 566 -11.17 3.72 -12.28
C ILE A 566 -11.85 4.99 -12.80
N ALA A 567 -13.15 4.85 -13.08
CA ALA A 567 -14.02 5.90 -13.62
C ALA A 567 -15.49 5.65 -13.25
N CYS A 568 -16.32 6.68 -13.39
CA CYS A 568 -17.77 6.60 -13.14
C CYS A 568 -18.45 5.53 -14.01
N LEU A 569 -19.43 4.84 -13.44
CA LEU A 569 -20.49 4.09 -14.15
C LEU A 569 -20.08 2.96 -15.11
N ASN A 570 -18.79 2.69 -15.31
CA ASN A 570 -18.35 1.68 -16.28
C ASN A 570 -18.81 0.25 -15.92
N SER A 571 -19.20 0.00 -14.66
CA SER A 571 -19.84 -1.25 -14.21
C SER A 571 -21.29 -1.02 -13.78
N SER A 572 -22.02 -0.08 -14.41
CA SER A 572 -23.43 0.20 -14.09
C SER A 572 -24.39 -0.82 -14.73
N TYR A 573 -24.16 -2.11 -14.47
CA TYR A 573 -24.93 -3.23 -15.04
C TYR A 573 -26.33 -3.38 -14.46
N GLN A 574 -26.71 -2.59 -13.45
CA GLN A 574 -28.08 -2.50 -12.95
C GLN A 574 -29.06 -1.85 -13.94
N ASN A 575 -28.54 -1.19 -14.99
CA ASN A 575 -29.33 -0.54 -16.02
C ASN A 575 -29.61 -1.51 -17.16
N GLN A 576 -30.72 -1.33 -17.90
CA GLN A 576 -31.08 -2.22 -19.03
C GLN A 576 -30.09 -2.16 -20.22
N GLN A 577 -29.13 -1.23 -20.18
CA GLN A 577 -28.08 -1.09 -21.19
C GLN A 577 -26.85 -1.89 -20.74
N THR A 578 -26.30 -2.71 -21.63
CA THR A 578 -25.04 -3.42 -21.39
C THR A 578 -23.93 -2.41 -21.11
N SER A 579 -23.31 -2.56 -19.95
CA SER A 579 -22.25 -1.69 -19.46
C SER A 579 -20.94 -1.91 -20.21
N MET A 580 -20.03 -0.95 -20.09
CA MET A 580 -18.67 -1.05 -20.63
C MET A 580 -17.93 -2.27 -20.08
N ALA A 581 -18.06 -2.56 -18.79
CA ALA A 581 -17.44 -3.71 -18.14
C ALA A 581 -17.99 -5.06 -18.68
N GLU A 582 -19.30 -5.16 -18.95
CA GLU A 582 -19.87 -6.34 -19.60
C GLU A 582 -19.31 -6.55 -21.01
N HIS A 583 -19.18 -5.48 -21.80
CA HIS A 583 -18.61 -5.58 -23.15
C HIS A 583 -17.18 -6.12 -23.15
N TRP A 584 -16.36 -5.78 -22.16
CA TRP A 584 -15.01 -6.33 -22.01
C TRP A 584 -14.99 -7.85 -21.79
N VAL A 585 -15.78 -8.35 -20.84
CA VAL A 585 -15.77 -9.77 -20.46
C VAL A 585 -16.55 -10.65 -21.43
N LEU A 586 -17.53 -10.08 -22.15
CA LEU A 586 -18.33 -10.80 -23.16
C LEU A 586 -17.80 -10.65 -24.60
N HIS A 587 -16.70 -9.92 -24.82
CA HIS A 587 -16.11 -9.80 -26.16
C HIS A 587 -15.64 -11.17 -26.69
N PRO A 588 -16.10 -11.68 -27.85
CA PRO A 588 -15.88 -13.07 -28.26
C PRO A 588 -14.46 -13.38 -28.75
N SER A 589 -13.71 -12.38 -29.23
CA SER A 589 -12.38 -12.55 -29.85
C SER A 589 -11.23 -11.96 -29.03
N GLY A 590 -11.40 -11.83 -27.72
CA GLY A 590 -10.44 -11.16 -26.83
C GLY A 590 -11.14 -10.34 -25.76
N GLY A 591 -10.70 -9.11 -25.52
CA GLY A 591 -11.21 -8.27 -24.42
C GLY A 591 -10.49 -8.59 -23.11
N ALA A 592 -11.20 -8.71 -22.00
CA ALA A 592 -10.61 -8.90 -20.66
C ALA A 592 -11.09 -10.20 -19.99
N VAL A 593 -10.30 -10.70 -19.04
CA VAL A 593 -10.70 -11.83 -18.16
C VAL A 593 -11.48 -11.35 -16.93
N ALA A 594 -11.16 -10.16 -16.43
CA ALA A 594 -11.87 -9.54 -15.32
C ALA A 594 -11.82 -8.01 -15.43
N VAL A 595 -12.85 -7.33 -14.92
CA VAL A 595 -12.95 -5.86 -14.90
C VAL A 595 -13.37 -5.39 -13.52
N LEU A 596 -12.59 -4.49 -12.94
CA LEU A 596 -12.96 -3.70 -11.77
C LEU A 596 -13.52 -2.37 -12.25
N GLY A 597 -14.72 -2.02 -11.82
CA GLY A 597 -15.33 -0.74 -12.18
C GLY A 597 -16.40 -0.30 -11.19
N ALA A 598 -16.74 0.98 -11.24
CA ALA A 598 -17.74 1.58 -10.37
C ALA A 598 -19.15 1.37 -10.93
N THR A 599 -20.08 0.96 -10.07
CA THR A 599 -21.50 0.87 -10.40
C THR A 599 -22.21 2.22 -10.44
N GLN A 600 -21.57 3.28 -9.90
CA GLN A 600 -22.15 4.61 -9.66
C GLN A 600 -21.13 5.73 -9.97
N PRO A 601 -21.55 7.02 -9.94
CA PRO A 601 -20.62 8.14 -10.00
C PRO A 601 -19.63 8.13 -8.83
N SER A 602 -18.37 8.43 -9.12
CA SER A 602 -17.24 8.28 -8.19
C SER A 602 -16.58 9.63 -7.87
N TYR A 603 -15.56 9.63 -7.00
CA TYR A 603 -14.90 10.84 -6.48
C TYR A 603 -13.41 10.83 -6.83
N THR A 604 -12.88 11.95 -7.34
CA THR A 604 -11.53 12.01 -7.90
C THR A 604 -10.41 11.65 -6.91
N ILE A 605 -10.39 12.25 -5.71
CA ILE A 605 -9.29 12.08 -4.75
C ILE A 605 -9.24 10.63 -4.24
N VAL A 606 -10.38 10.10 -3.80
CA VAL A 606 -10.47 8.73 -3.29
C VAL A 606 -10.14 7.72 -4.39
N ASN A 607 -10.57 7.96 -5.63
CA ASN A 607 -10.17 7.13 -6.78
C ASN A 607 -8.66 7.12 -7.03
N HIS A 608 -7.97 8.24 -6.79
CA HIS A 608 -6.52 8.30 -6.97
C HIS A 608 -5.82 7.41 -5.96
N ASP A 609 -6.19 7.55 -4.68
CA ASP A 609 -5.61 6.75 -3.61
C ASP A 609 -5.96 5.27 -3.78
N PHE A 610 -7.22 4.95 -4.09
CA PHE A 610 -7.67 3.59 -4.40
C PHE A 610 -6.84 2.96 -5.53
N ASN A 611 -6.65 3.67 -6.63
CA ASN A 611 -5.86 3.17 -7.77
C ASN A 611 -4.39 2.93 -7.37
N ARG A 612 -3.79 3.84 -6.60
CA ARG A 612 -2.43 3.64 -6.06
C ARG A 612 -2.36 2.42 -5.14
N TYR A 613 -3.35 2.22 -4.27
CA TYR A 613 -3.39 1.08 -3.36
C TYR A 613 -3.54 -0.27 -4.08
N LEU A 614 -4.25 -0.33 -5.20
CA LEU A 614 -4.26 -1.53 -6.05
C LEU A 614 -2.84 -1.86 -6.56
N PHE A 615 -2.10 -0.88 -7.06
CA PHE A 615 -0.73 -1.13 -7.55
C PHE A 615 0.27 -1.41 -6.42
N GLN A 616 0.15 -0.75 -5.27
CA GLN A 616 0.98 -1.05 -4.10
C GLN A 616 0.77 -2.48 -3.60
N ALA A 617 -0.49 -2.88 -3.42
CA ALA A 617 -0.83 -4.25 -3.02
C ALA A 617 -0.28 -5.29 -4.02
N LEU A 618 -0.43 -5.03 -5.31
CA LEU A 618 0.05 -5.96 -6.34
C LEU A 618 1.59 -6.00 -6.43
N LEU A 619 2.25 -4.85 -6.53
CA LEU A 619 3.66 -4.75 -6.94
C LEU A 619 4.65 -4.60 -5.77
N ASN A 620 4.16 -4.22 -4.58
CA ASN A 620 4.96 -4.15 -3.36
C ASN A 620 4.65 -5.29 -2.38
N GLU A 621 3.43 -5.80 -2.36
CA GLU A 621 3.02 -6.78 -1.35
C GLU A 621 2.76 -8.16 -1.95
N GLY A 622 2.73 -8.27 -3.30
CA GLY A 622 2.52 -9.54 -4.00
C GLY A 622 1.08 -10.03 -3.97
N VAL A 623 0.10 -9.17 -3.66
CA VAL A 623 -1.32 -9.51 -3.65
C VAL A 623 -1.83 -9.59 -5.09
N SER A 624 -1.74 -10.79 -5.69
CA SER A 624 -2.08 -11.01 -7.09
C SER A 624 -3.51 -11.46 -7.35
N GLU A 625 -4.19 -11.98 -6.32
CA GLU A 625 -5.59 -12.42 -6.40
C GLU A 625 -6.55 -11.23 -6.37
N ILE A 626 -7.46 -11.13 -7.34
CA ILE A 626 -8.26 -9.91 -7.55
C ILE A 626 -9.21 -9.61 -6.38
N GLY A 627 -9.77 -10.63 -5.73
CA GLY A 627 -10.60 -10.48 -4.53
C GLY A 627 -9.82 -9.91 -3.35
N ALA A 628 -8.72 -10.56 -2.99
CA ALA A 628 -7.80 -10.07 -1.96
C ALA A 628 -7.24 -8.68 -2.27
N LEU A 629 -6.97 -8.39 -3.55
CA LEU A 629 -6.50 -7.10 -4.01
C LEU A 629 -7.50 -5.97 -3.71
N LEU A 630 -8.78 -6.21 -3.96
CA LEU A 630 -9.85 -5.26 -3.65
C LEU A 630 -10.00 -5.06 -2.14
N HIS A 631 -10.01 -6.14 -1.37
CA HIS A 631 -10.07 -6.07 0.10
C HIS A 631 -8.90 -5.28 0.66
N ARG A 632 -7.70 -5.53 0.14
CA ARG A 632 -6.48 -4.87 0.55
C ARG A 632 -6.50 -3.36 0.28
N ALA A 633 -6.92 -2.96 -0.91
CA ALA A 633 -7.05 -1.54 -1.27
C ALA A 633 -8.15 -0.85 -0.44
N ASN A 634 -9.28 -1.52 -0.21
CA ASN A 634 -10.35 -1.03 0.66
C ASN A 634 -9.89 -0.89 2.11
N ALA A 635 -9.09 -1.81 2.64
CA ALA A 635 -8.53 -1.71 3.99
C ALA A 635 -7.60 -0.51 4.16
N LYS A 636 -6.73 -0.20 3.17
CA LYS A 636 -5.93 1.05 3.19
C LYS A 636 -6.80 2.29 3.10
N LEU A 637 -7.81 2.31 2.23
CA LEU A 637 -8.77 3.42 2.18
C LEU A 637 -9.45 3.64 3.54
N PHE A 638 -9.94 2.57 4.17
CA PHE A 638 -10.60 2.65 5.47
C PHE A 638 -9.63 3.09 6.57
N ASN A 639 -8.39 2.59 6.59
CA ASN A 639 -7.41 3.04 7.57
C ASN A 639 -7.09 4.54 7.41
N GLN A 640 -6.96 5.01 6.16
CA GLN A 640 -6.68 6.40 5.86
C GLN A 640 -7.86 7.33 6.17
N TYR A 641 -9.07 6.98 5.72
CA TYR A 641 -10.22 7.87 5.69
C TYR A 641 -11.29 7.56 6.74
N GLY A 642 -11.22 6.41 7.42
CA GLY A 642 -12.27 5.95 8.32
C GLY A 642 -13.60 5.76 7.60
N ASP A 643 -14.66 6.29 8.21
CA ASP A 643 -16.03 6.28 7.71
C ASP A 643 -16.38 7.50 6.83
N ASP A 644 -15.37 8.23 6.32
CA ASP A 644 -15.60 9.34 5.40
C ASP A 644 -16.59 8.95 4.28
N ARG A 645 -17.55 9.85 4.02
CA ARG A 645 -18.65 9.59 3.09
C ARG A 645 -18.16 9.18 1.69
N CYS A 646 -17.08 9.80 1.20
CA CYS A 646 -16.58 9.57 -0.16
C CYS A 646 -15.79 8.26 -0.23
N ALA A 647 -14.96 7.98 0.78
CA ALA A 647 -14.25 6.70 0.91
C ALA A 647 -15.24 5.52 1.06
N ALA A 648 -16.22 5.66 1.95
CA ALA A 648 -17.28 4.67 2.15
C ALA A 648 -18.09 4.42 0.87
N ALA A 649 -18.42 5.47 0.09
CA ALA A 649 -19.08 5.30 -1.19
C ALA A 649 -18.19 4.54 -2.20
N ASN A 650 -16.89 4.83 -2.24
CA ASN A 650 -15.93 4.17 -3.11
C ASN A 650 -15.85 2.64 -2.84
N MET A 651 -15.63 2.27 -1.57
CA MET A 651 -15.59 0.87 -1.13
C MET A 651 -16.90 0.13 -1.45
N ARG A 652 -18.04 0.84 -1.43
CA ARG A 652 -19.35 0.27 -1.78
C ARG A 652 -19.53 0.08 -3.29
N MET A 653 -19.02 0.96 -4.14
CA MET A 653 -19.39 0.98 -5.58
C MET A 653 -18.47 0.16 -6.48
N TYR A 654 -17.21 -0.08 -6.11
CA TYR A 654 -16.27 -0.85 -6.94
C TYR A 654 -16.50 -2.35 -6.77
N THR A 655 -16.66 -3.05 -7.90
CA THR A 655 -16.96 -4.48 -7.93
C THR A 655 -16.26 -5.17 -9.11
N TRP A 656 -15.98 -6.46 -8.96
CA TRP A 656 -15.38 -7.30 -9.98
C TRP A 656 -16.44 -7.97 -10.85
N LEU A 657 -16.40 -7.71 -12.16
CA LEU A 657 -16.93 -8.64 -13.15
C LEU A 657 -15.85 -9.65 -13.50
N GLY A 658 -15.89 -10.83 -12.89
CA GLY A 658 -14.87 -11.88 -12.97
C GLY A 658 -14.90 -12.84 -11.77
N ASP A 659 -14.07 -13.87 -11.82
CA ASP A 659 -13.86 -14.80 -10.69
C ASP A 659 -13.01 -14.14 -9.60
N PRO A 660 -13.53 -13.90 -8.37
CA PRO A 660 -12.80 -13.22 -7.30
C PRO A 660 -11.52 -13.94 -6.86
N SER A 661 -11.36 -15.24 -7.12
CA SER A 661 -10.13 -15.99 -6.83
C SER A 661 -9.11 -15.98 -7.97
N LEU A 662 -9.40 -15.26 -9.07
CA LEU A 662 -8.48 -15.15 -10.19
C LEU A 662 -7.23 -14.37 -9.78
N ARG A 663 -6.05 -14.89 -10.15
CA ARG A 663 -4.78 -14.19 -10.02
C ARG A 663 -4.43 -13.45 -11.29
N ILE A 664 -4.03 -12.18 -11.20
CA ILE A 664 -3.62 -11.35 -12.35
C ILE A 664 -2.39 -11.99 -13.04
N GLY A 665 -1.45 -12.52 -12.26
CA GLY A 665 -0.36 -13.36 -12.74
C GLY A 665 0.74 -13.59 -11.70
N GLU A 666 1.49 -14.68 -11.88
CA GLU A 666 2.71 -15.02 -11.11
C GLU A 666 3.98 -14.18 -11.42
N PRO A 667 4.12 -13.37 -12.50
CA PRO A 667 5.42 -12.81 -12.85
C PRO A 667 5.75 -11.48 -12.18
N PHE A 668 4.84 -10.92 -11.38
CA PHE A 668 5.21 -9.96 -10.34
C PHE A 668 5.71 -10.75 -9.13
N GLU A 669 6.79 -11.54 -9.30
CA GLU A 669 7.56 -12.06 -8.17
C GLU A 669 8.07 -10.83 -7.42
N VAL A 670 7.24 -10.34 -6.50
CA VAL A 670 7.62 -9.43 -5.46
C VAL A 670 8.47 -10.29 -4.54
N PRO A 671 9.73 -9.93 -4.28
CA PRO A 671 10.48 -10.60 -3.23
C PRO A 671 9.59 -10.65 -1.97
N PRO A 672 9.66 -11.68 -1.11
CA PRO A 672 8.97 -11.65 0.18
C PRO A 672 9.29 -10.32 0.86
N LEU A 673 8.30 -9.62 1.46
CA LEU A 673 8.55 -8.38 2.21
C LEU A 673 9.84 -8.56 3.02
N PRO A 674 10.85 -7.66 2.90
CA PRO A 674 11.94 -7.73 3.83
C PRO A 674 11.27 -7.72 5.20
N PRO A 675 11.53 -8.75 5.99
CA PRO A 675 10.88 -8.90 7.28
C PRO A 675 11.26 -7.65 8.07
N PRO A 676 10.32 -7.10 8.87
CA PRO A 676 10.47 -5.79 9.47
C PRO A 676 11.88 -5.61 10.03
N PRO A 677 12.55 -4.46 9.81
CA PRO A 677 13.90 -4.23 10.32
C PRO A 677 13.94 -4.58 11.82
N GLY A 678 14.55 -5.72 12.14
CA GLY A 678 14.39 -6.34 13.47
C GLY A 678 14.20 -7.85 13.51
N ALA A 679 14.08 -8.55 12.38
CA ALA A 679 13.89 -10.01 12.37
C ALA A 679 15.11 -10.85 12.82
N VAL A 680 16.23 -10.23 13.22
CA VAL A 680 17.35 -10.95 13.85
C VAL A 680 17.14 -10.93 15.36
N ILE A 681 16.77 -12.08 15.91
CA ILE A 681 16.46 -12.24 17.34
C ILE A 681 17.56 -13.01 18.05
N ILE A 682 17.60 -12.91 19.38
CA ILE A 682 18.33 -13.85 20.23
C ILE A 682 17.46 -15.11 20.38
N ASN A 683 18.00 -16.26 19.97
CA ASN A 683 17.28 -17.54 20.03
C ASN A 683 17.71 -18.40 21.22
N GLU A 684 19.02 -18.53 21.45
CA GLU A 684 19.56 -19.38 22.50
C GLU A 684 20.77 -18.72 23.19
N VAL A 685 20.88 -18.85 24.52
CA VAL A 685 21.98 -18.31 25.33
C VAL A 685 22.47 -19.36 26.32
N MET A 686 23.76 -19.69 26.26
CA MET A 686 24.44 -20.56 27.22
C MET A 686 25.42 -19.74 28.06
N ALA A 687 25.07 -19.49 29.31
CA ALA A 687 25.89 -18.76 30.26
C ALA A 687 26.78 -19.67 31.14
N HIS A 688 26.35 -20.90 31.44
CA HIS A 688 27.13 -21.82 32.28
C HIS A 688 27.18 -23.22 31.65
N PRO A 689 28.12 -23.43 30.70
CA PRO A 689 28.26 -24.67 29.94
C PRO A 689 28.44 -25.91 30.84
N PRO A 690 27.66 -27.00 30.65
CA PRO A 690 27.84 -28.24 31.42
C PRO A 690 28.92 -29.17 30.85
N SER A 691 29.32 -28.95 29.60
CA SER A 691 30.28 -29.73 28.82
C SER A 691 30.81 -28.88 27.68
N ASP A 692 31.69 -29.45 26.85
CA ASP A 692 32.19 -28.89 25.61
C ASP A 692 31.01 -28.65 24.63
N THR A 693 30.53 -27.39 24.52
CA THR A 693 29.37 -27.00 23.71
C THR A 693 29.78 -26.61 22.30
N ASN A 694 31.02 -26.13 22.11
CA ASN A 694 31.56 -25.79 20.80
C ASN A 694 32.11 -27.03 20.04
N GLY A 695 32.29 -28.15 20.75
CA GLY A 695 32.71 -29.44 20.21
C GLY A 695 34.16 -29.51 19.79
N ASP A 696 35.02 -28.64 20.33
CA ASP A 696 36.45 -28.57 19.99
C ASP A 696 37.32 -29.63 20.69
N GLY A 697 36.70 -30.44 21.57
CA GLY A 697 37.33 -31.49 22.35
C GLY A 697 37.93 -31.00 23.67
N ILE A 698 37.78 -29.72 24.00
CA ILE A 698 38.29 -29.08 25.21
C ILE A 698 37.17 -28.32 25.91
N PHE A 699 36.69 -28.88 27.01
CA PHE A 699 35.77 -28.16 27.88
C PHE A 699 36.47 -27.01 28.63
N ASP A 700 35.99 -25.78 28.41
CA ASP A 700 36.34 -24.56 29.12
C ASP A 700 35.09 -23.70 29.37
N PHE A 701 34.76 -23.50 30.65
CA PHE A 701 33.55 -22.80 31.09
C PHE A 701 33.31 -21.42 30.46
N LYS A 702 34.36 -20.71 30.00
CA LYS A 702 34.20 -19.40 29.37
C LYS A 702 34.17 -19.48 27.85
N SER A 703 34.93 -20.42 27.28
CA SER A 703 35.03 -20.58 25.83
C SER A 703 33.79 -21.25 25.26
N ASP A 704 33.15 -22.11 26.06
CA ASP A 704 31.92 -22.83 25.74
C ASP A 704 30.63 -22.01 25.99
N GLU A 705 30.73 -20.77 26.50
CA GLU A 705 29.59 -19.85 26.53
C GLU A 705 29.20 -19.52 25.08
N PHE A 706 27.89 -19.41 24.80
CA PHE A 706 27.44 -18.99 23.48
C PHE A 706 26.17 -18.16 23.48
N ILE A 707 26.00 -17.40 22.41
CA ILE A 707 24.77 -16.70 22.05
C ILE A 707 24.45 -17.04 20.59
N GLU A 708 23.24 -17.54 20.36
CA GLU A 708 22.70 -17.83 19.04
C GLU A 708 21.73 -16.73 18.62
N LEU A 709 21.92 -16.25 17.39
CA LEU A 709 21.00 -15.34 16.73
C LEU A 709 20.34 -16.05 15.54
N VAL A 710 19.06 -15.76 15.32
CA VAL A 710 18.31 -16.29 14.18
C VAL A 710 17.71 -15.12 13.40
N ASN A 711 17.91 -15.11 12.09
CA ASN A 711 17.12 -14.27 11.20
C ASN A 711 15.80 -14.99 10.92
N THR A 712 14.74 -14.56 11.60
CA THR A 712 13.36 -15.08 11.45
C THR A 712 12.74 -14.67 10.11
N GLY A 713 13.44 -13.81 9.40
CA GLY A 713 13.07 -13.29 8.12
C GLY A 713 13.25 -14.23 6.93
N GLN A 714 12.55 -13.95 5.82
CA GLN A 714 12.73 -14.67 4.55
C GLN A 714 13.86 -14.10 3.67
N GLY A 715 14.47 -12.97 4.06
CA GLY A 715 15.54 -12.30 3.32
C GLY A 715 16.83 -12.14 4.12
N ASP A 716 17.93 -11.92 3.41
CA ASP A 716 19.26 -11.70 3.99
C ASP A 716 19.30 -10.38 4.78
N THR A 717 19.87 -10.42 5.99
CA THR A 717 20.07 -9.23 6.84
C THR A 717 21.55 -8.90 6.94
N ASP A 718 21.93 -7.66 6.58
CA ASP A 718 23.27 -7.14 6.85
C ASP A 718 23.39 -6.73 8.32
N ILE A 719 24.20 -7.48 9.06
CA ILE A 719 24.47 -7.23 10.49
C ILE A 719 25.86 -6.64 10.71
N SER A 720 26.47 -6.04 9.69
CA SER A 720 27.76 -5.38 9.78
C SER A 720 27.77 -4.31 10.88
N GLY A 721 28.73 -4.41 11.81
CA GLY A 721 28.86 -3.45 12.91
C GLY A 721 27.80 -3.57 14.01
N TRP A 722 26.87 -4.53 13.92
CA TRP A 722 25.97 -4.84 15.03
C TRP A 722 26.76 -5.32 16.24
N THR A 723 26.18 -5.18 17.43
CA THR A 723 26.85 -5.52 18.69
C THR A 723 26.02 -6.46 19.55
N ILE A 724 26.72 -7.35 20.25
CA ILE A 724 26.21 -8.11 21.39
C ILE A 724 26.84 -7.49 22.63
N SER A 725 26.01 -7.10 23.59
CA SER A 725 26.44 -6.51 24.86
C SER A 725 25.86 -7.28 26.04
N ASP A 726 26.57 -7.25 27.16
CA ASP A 726 26.00 -7.61 28.46
C ASP A 726 25.68 -6.36 29.29
N LYS A 727 25.38 -6.51 30.59
CA LYS A 727 25.09 -5.37 31.48
C LYS A 727 26.27 -4.41 31.68
N ILE A 728 27.49 -4.81 31.33
CA ILE A 728 28.72 -4.05 31.56
C ILE A 728 29.20 -3.37 30.28
N GLY A 729 29.01 -3.99 29.12
CA GLY A 729 29.27 -3.36 27.82
C GLY A 729 29.35 -4.33 26.66
N VAL A 730 29.83 -3.84 25.52
CA VAL A 730 29.95 -4.61 24.28
C VAL A 730 30.90 -5.80 24.48
N ARG A 731 30.42 -6.99 24.10
CA ARG A 731 31.13 -8.28 24.14
C ARG A 731 31.57 -8.74 22.76
N PHE A 732 30.77 -8.46 21.75
CA PHE A 732 31.09 -8.78 20.37
C PHE A 732 30.58 -7.70 19.41
N THR A 733 31.33 -7.45 18.35
CA THR A 733 30.93 -6.59 17.24
C THR A 733 31.10 -7.37 15.95
N PHE A 734 30.03 -7.47 15.17
CA PHE A 734 30.06 -8.21 13.91
C PHE A 734 30.97 -7.50 12.89
N PRO A 735 31.89 -8.23 12.24
CA PRO A 735 32.74 -7.68 11.19
C PRO A 735 31.94 -7.06 10.05
N GLN A 736 32.56 -6.13 9.33
CA GLN A 736 31.97 -5.57 8.11
C GLN A 736 31.79 -6.66 7.04
N GLY A 737 30.67 -6.61 6.32
CA GLY A 737 30.27 -7.60 5.32
C GLY A 737 29.63 -8.86 5.92
N THR A 738 29.17 -8.82 7.18
CA THR A 738 28.49 -9.96 7.79
C THR A 738 27.02 -9.97 7.38
N ILE A 739 26.65 -10.93 6.54
CA ILE A 739 25.28 -11.16 6.10
C ILE A 739 24.74 -12.41 6.81
N LEU A 740 23.60 -12.28 7.49
CA LEU A 740 22.86 -13.40 8.06
C LEU A 740 21.67 -13.72 7.14
N PRO A 741 21.70 -14.84 6.38
CA PRO A 741 20.63 -15.16 5.46
C PRO A 741 19.28 -15.39 6.14
N GLY A 742 18.19 -15.17 5.40
CA GLY A 742 16.84 -15.42 5.90
C GLY A 742 16.63 -16.87 6.34
N GLY A 743 15.98 -17.08 7.48
CA GLY A 743 15.71 -18.39 8.07
C GLY A 743 16.96 -19.11 8.58
N LYS A 744 18.11 -18.44 8.69
CA LYS A 744 19.37 -19.03 9.16
C LYS A 744 19.78 -18.49 10.51
N ALA A 745 20.55 -19.33 11.20
CA ALA A 745 21.16 -18.99 12.47
C ALA A 745 22.66 -18.70 12.34
N LEU A 746 23.17 -17.97 13.32
CA LEU A 746 24.58 -17.84 13.60
C LEU A 746 24.83 -18.01 15.11
N VAL A 747 26.03 -18.45 15.47
CA VAL A 747 26.43 -18.66 16.85
C VAL A 747 27.70 -17.88 17.15
N VAL A 748 27.73 -17.17 18.27
CA VAL A 748 28.92 -16.53 18.80
C VAL A 748 29.35 -17.27 20.07
N PHE A 749 30.54 -17.87 20.06
CA PHE A 749 31.14 -18.53 21.23
C PHE A 749 32.09 -17.59 21.99
N GLY A 750 32.29 -17.85 23.29
CA GLY A 750 33.18 -17.09 24.16
C GLY A 750 34.67 -17.31 23.92
N GLY A 751 35.06 -18.34 23.19
CA GLY A 751 36.46 -18.69 22.94
C GLY A 751 36.59 -19.94 22.07
N GLY A 752 37.80 -20.51 21.98
CA GLY A 752 38.09 -21.72 21.21
C GLY A 752 38.70 -21.47 19.82
N ASP A 753 39.17 -22.54 19.19
CA ASP A 753 39.70 -22.54 17.83
C ASP A 753 38.63 -23.00 16.85
N ILE A 754 38.08 -22.06 16.06
CA ILE A 754 36.96 -22.31 15.14
C ILE A 754 37.23 -23.42 14.12
N GLU A 755 38.51 -23.69 13.78
CA GLU A 755 38.87 -24.80 12.87
C GLU A 755 38.65 -26.18 13.49
N GLN A 756 38.46 -26.25 14.81
CA GLN A 756 38.29 -27.49 15.57
C GLN A 756 36.84 -27.75 16.00
N PHE A 757 35.93 -26.79 15.78
CA PHE A 757 34.55 -26.87 16.25
C PHE A 757 33.75 -27.96 15.52
N ALA A 758 32.74 -28.50 16.20
CA ALA A 758 31.78 -29.39 15.59
C ALA A 758 30.88 -28.65 14.57
N ASP A 759 30.21 -29.41 13.69
CA ASP A 759 29.25 -28.83 12.76
C ASP A 759 27.99 -28.33 13.49
N MET A 760 27.76 -27.02 13.39
CA MET A 760 26.65 -26.29 14.00
C MET A 760 25.43 -26.26 13.08
N GLY A 761 25.10 -27.39 12.44
CA GLY A 761 23.94 -27.49 11.55
C GLY A 761 24.03 -26.62 10.30
N GLY A 762 25.25 -26.27 9.86
CA GLY A 762 25.48 -25.32 8.77
C GLY A 762 25.36 -23.84 9.14
N SER A 763 25.16 -23.51 10.43
CA SER A 763 25.11 -22.13 10.93
C SER A 763 26.49 -21.45 10.90
N ALA A 764 26.52 -20.14 10.67
CA ALA A 764 27.76 -19.38 10.73
C ALA A 764 28.27 -19.29 12.18
N VAL A 765 29.58 -19.34 12.38
CA VAL A 765 30.18 -19.33 13.73
C VAL A 765 31.19 -18.20 13.88
N PHE A 766 31.15 -17.53 15.03
CA PHE A 766 32.09 -16.49 15.43
C PHE A 766 32.65 -16.78 16.82
N VAL A 767 33.84 -16.22 17.11
CA VAL A 767 34.49 -16.32 18.40
C VAL A 767 34.73 -14.92 18.97
N ALA A 768 34.18 -14.65 20.15
CA ALA A 768 34.41 -13.42 20.88
C ALA A 768 35.81 -13.41 21.49
N SER A 769 36.77 -12.79 20.79
CA SER A 769 38.20 -12.77 21.19
C SER A 769 38.51 -12.31 22.63
N SER A 770 37.56 -11.66 23.31
CA SER A 770 37.70 -11.22 24.71
C SER A 770 36.78 -11.96 25.70
N GLY A 771 36.05 -12.98 25.26
CA GLY A 771 35.01 -13.68 26.01
C GLY A 771 33.65 -13.01 25.94
N LEU A 772 32.57 -13.80 26.06
CA LEU A 772 31.21 -13.29 26.24
C LEU A 772 30.97 -12.82 27.69
N LYS A 773 31.60 -13.47 28.67
CA LYS A 773 31.61 -13.07 30.09
C LYS A 773 30.20 -13.04 30.70
N LEU A 774 29.38 -14.01 30.31
CA LEU A 774 28.02 -14.17 30.79
C LEU A 774 28.03 -14.58 32.27
N ASN A 775 27.33 -13.85 33.15
CA ASN A 775 27.38 -14.13 34.59
C ASN A 775 26.44 -15.28 35.02
N ASP A 776 27.01 -16.32 35.63
CA ASP A 776 26.27 -17.49 36.16
C ASP A 776 25.13 -17.16 37.14
N ASP A 777 25.26 -16.05 37.87
CA ASP A 777 24.27 -15.61 38.87
C ASP A 777 23.15 -14.72 38.27
N GLY A 778 23.21 -14.48 36.96
CA GLY A 778 22.24 -13.70 36.18
C GLY A 778 22.87 -12.52 35.46
N ASP A 779 22.43 -12.29 34.22
CA ASP A 779 22.91 -11.23 33.35
C ASP A 779 21.82 -10.74 32.39
N ALA A 780 22.17 -9.85 31.47
CA ALA A 780 21.40 -9.54 30.28
C ALA A 780 22.26 -9.76 29.04
N VAL A 781 21.63 -10.14 27.93
CA VAL A 781 22.22 -10.11 26.60
C VAL A 781 21.39 -9.16 25.76
N THR A 782 22.04 -8.16 25.17
CA THR A 782 21.40 -7.18 24.28
C THR A 782 22.05 -7.21 22.91
N LEU A 783 21.23 -7.39 21.88
CA LEU A 783 21.60 -7.21 20.48
C LEU A 783 21.28 -5.78 20.06
N SER A 784 22.20 -5.11 19.39
CA SER A 784 21.98 -3.74 18.87
C SER A 784 22.52 -3.58 17.46
N ASN A 785 21.83 -2.79 16.65
CA ASN A 785 22.22 -2.53 15.26
C ASN A 785 23.45 -1.59 15.16
N ALA A 786 23.91 -1.32 13.94
CA ALA A 786 25.07 -0.44 13.69
C ALA A 786 24.87 1.01 14.18
N SER A 787 23.61 1.46 14.32
CA SER A 787 23.23 2.77 14.86
C SER A 787 23.13 2.79 16.39
N SER A 788 23.50 1.69 17.07
CA SER A 788 23.38 1.49 18.52
C SER A 788 21.93 1.42 19.05
N GLU A 789 20.97 1.13 18.18
CA GLU A 789 19.57 0.89 18.58
C GLU A 789 19.41 -0.57 19.00
N ARG A 790 18.67 -0.83 20.08
CA ARG A 790 18.41 -2.18 20.58
C ARG A 790 17.47 -2.92 19.61
N VAL A 791 17.91 -4.10 19.16
CA VAL A 791 17.15 -4.99 18.27
C VAL A 791 16.40 -6.04 19.08
N ASP A 792 17.10 -6.74 19.97
CA ASP A 792 16.50 -7.72 20.89
C ASP A 792 17.28 -7.73 22.21
N SER A 793 16.68 -8.21 23.30
CA SER A 793 17.44 -8.55 24.49
C SER A 793 16.72 -9.58 25.35
N MET A 794 17.49 -10.26 26.18
CA MET A 794 16.97 -11.15 27.22
C MET A 794 17.71 -10.96 28.54
N GLU A 795 17.02 -11.21 29.65
CA GLU A 795 17.62 -11.24 30.98
C GLU A 795 17.40 -12.61 31.62
N TYR A 796 18.40 -13.11 32.35
CA TYR A 796 18.30 -14.35 33.12
C TYR A 796 18.82 -14.16 34.54
N ARG A 797 18.42 -15.06 35.44
CA ARG A 797 18.80 -15.07 36.86
C ARG A 797 19.50 -16.40 37.19
N ALA A 798 20.22 -16.46 38.32
CA ALA A 798 20.99 -17.63 38.76
C ALA A 798 20.30 -19.01 38.65
N ALA A 799 18.97 -19.06 38.83
CA ALA A 799 18.20 -20.32 38.76
C ALA A 799 18.05 -20.86 37.32
N LEU A 800 18.35 -20.05 36.30
CA LEU A 800 18.06 -20.31 34.89
C LEU A 800 19.32 -20.63 34.05
N ALA A 801 20.53 -20.39 34.55
CA ALA A 801 21.76 -20.56 33.76
C ALA A 801 22.48 -21.90 33.96
N ARG A 802 22.22 -22.64 35.04
CA ARG A 802 23.11 -23.74 35.45
C ARG A 802 22.93 -25.02 34.63
N GLY A 803 23.86 -25.24 33.71
CA GLY A 803 24.04 -26.52 33.01
C GLY A 803 22.99 -26.82 31.94
N SER A 804 22.27 -25.80 31.49
CA SER A 804 21.32 -25.80 30.38
C SER A 804 21.36 -24.41 29.76
N SER A 805 21.24 -24.32 28.44
CA SER A 805 21.00 -23.04 27.78
C SER A 805 19.56 -22.56 28.06
N MET A 806 19.38 -21.25 27.89
CA MET A 806 18.08 -20.60 27.79
C MET A 806 17.75 -20.44 26.31
N THR A 807 16.69 -21.10 25.86
CA THR A 807 16.23 -21.06 24.47
C THR A 807 14.83 -20.46 24.39
N ARG A 808 14.48 -19.84 23.26
CA ARG A 808 13.10 -19.47 22.97
C ARG A 808 12.19 -20.70 23.05
N ALA A 809 11.00 -20.55 23.64
CA ALA A 809 10.04 -21.65 23.75
C ALA A 809 9.58 -22.17 22.37
N ILE A 810 9.68 -21.34 21.32
CA ILE A 810 9.61 -21.76 19.93
C ILE A 810 10.81 -21.15 19.20
N ASP A 811 11.60 -21.99 18.52
CA ASP A 811 12.76 -21.51 17.75
C ASP A 811 12.34 -20.54 16.65
N ALA A 812 13.17 -19.50 16.46
CA ALA A 812 12.93 -18.44 15.50
C ALA A 812 11.65 -17.61 15.75
N ASP A 813 11.14 -17.61 16.99
CA ASP A 813 10.00 -16.79 17.40
C ASP A 813 10.39 -15.83 18.53
N GLY A 814 10.55 -14.55 18.18
CA GLY A 814 10.97 -13.48 19.08
C GLY A 814 9.94 -13.09 20.14
N ALA A 815 8.68 -13.51 19.99
CA ALA A 815 7.61 -13.25 20.95
C ALA A 815 7.62 -14.28 22.10
N THR A 816 8.14 -15.48 21.87
CA THR A 816 8.12 -16.54 22.89
C THR A 816 9.10 -16.29 24.02
N ALA A 817 8.69 -16.66 25.23
CA ALA A 817 9.54 -16.55 26.41
C ALA A 817 10.78 -17.47 26.30
N PHE A 818 11.85 -17.10 27.00
CA PHE A 818 12.99 -17.99 27.19
C PHE A 818 12.70 -19.03 28.26
N GLU A 819 12.98 -20.28 27.97
CA GLU A 819 12.90 -21.41 28.89
C GLU A 819 14.20 -22.23 28.87
N HIS A 820 14.32 -23.16 29.82
CA HIS A 820 15.41 -24.13 29.77
C HIS A 820 15.29 -24.99 28.53
N HIS A 821 16.40 -25.17 27.83
CA HIS A 821 16.45 -26.07 26.68
C HIS A 821 16.00 -27.49 27.07
N PRO A 822 14.95 -28.04 26.42
CA PRO A 822 14.31 -29.28 26.87
C PRO A 822 15.05 -30.55 26.44
N GLY A 823 16.00 -30.43 25.52
CA GLY A 823 16.70 -31.56 24.89
C GLY A 823 17.75 -32.24 25.77
N GLU A 824 18.22 -33.38 25.30
CA GLU A 824 19.43 -34.06 25.80
C GLU A 824 20.42 -34.20 24.63
N PRO A 825 21.53 -33.42 24.59
CA PRO A 825 22.03 -32.50 25.61
C PRO A 825 21.14 -31.24 25.79
N PRO A 826 21.23 -30.54 26.94
CA PRO A 826 20.38 -29.40 27.27
C PRO A 826 20.88 -28.10 26.62
N PHE A 827 21.23 -28.18 25.33
CA PHE A 827 21.66 -27.09 24.45
C PHE A 827 21.74 -27.57 23.00
N SER A 828 21.58 -26.66 22.04
CA SER A 828 21.63 -27.00 20.61
C SER A 828 22.25 -25.91 19.72
N PRO A 829 23.49 -25.46 19.96
CA PRO A 829 24.07 -24.34 19.21
C PRO A 829 24.05 -24.61 17.69
N GLY A 830 23.49 -23.66 16.96
CA GLY A 830 23.33 -23.66 15.51
C GLY A 830 22.22 -24.56 14.99
N LYS A 831 21.40 -25.13 15.88
CA LYS A 831 20.32 -26.08 15.56
C LYS A 831 19.07 -25.70 16.35
N ARG A 832 17.91 -26.06 15.81
CA ARG A 832 16.64 -25.98 16.53
C ARG A 832 16.68 -26.88 17.77
N ARG A 833 15.79 -26.63 18.71
CA ARG A 833 15.63 -27.35 19.99
C ARG A 833 15.48 -28.87 19.85
N ASP A 834 15.02 -29.35 18.70
CA ASP A 834 14.87 -30.77 18.37
C ASP A 834 16.10 -31.39 17.68
N GLY A 835 17.16 -30.59 17.50
CA GLY A 835 18.42 -30.96 16.86
C GLY A 835 18.43 -30.82 15.34
N THR A 836 17.36 -30.33 14.71
CA THR A 836 17.31 -30.09 13.26
C THR A 836 17.99 -28.77 12.86
N PRO A 837 18.54 -28.64 11.64
CA PRO A 837 19.08 -27.38 11.14
C PRO A 837 18.01 -26.27 11.06
N PHE A 838 18.46 -25.00 11.13
CA PHE A 838 17.60 -23.83 10.93
C PHE A 838 17.07 -23.68 9.50
#